data_AF-A0A377GXF1-F1
#
_entry.id   AF-A0A377GXF1-F1
#
_cell.length_a   1.000
_cell.length_b   1.000
_cell.length_c   1.000
_cell.angle_alpha   90.00
_cell.angle_beta   90.00
_cell.angle_gamma   90.00
#
_symmetry.space_group_name_H-M   'P 1'
#
loop_
_entity.id
_entity.type
_entity.pdbx_description
1 polymer ?
#
loop_
_entity_poly.entity_id
_entity_poly.type
_entity_poly.pdbx_seq_one_letter_code
_entity_poly.pdbx_strand_id
1 'polypeptide(L)'
;MNGLDETSKTVTIQDLKEYLNLDLINEGNLNYQIKIPSIYQIGYELIGFFEVDEELNNYIHIYGRKEARFLSTFSKEKRKKIFDKYFRHNFPALIATNESIIFPEMVESAKKNNKTLLKSHMRTSATIREAKFFLSKRLGEEKMIDGYVFLEVMGIGVLITGYEDAKLGVTIELLERGHRLITDNHLVIKRIAENDLEGYNRIDKNIIDSHFFLDNKKDGSKIDVTTLFGIKATRKMKRVDFLIVLEEWNEKKFYDRLGLDEVYEEFLGGKIPKLTIPVRKGRNLAIIIETAALNYRLKMMGVNSAEYFMKESQKLITANGKKQGDKSMNNGKVLTVRQLKNKFNLKVLLGEDKLDDTLIETTSIHRPSLALAGYVDNYEDVAYNGVQIFSRAEFKYLSTLSEETRIKNLKNYLQFKLPVLVLTADVDIPDYFYKLVKERGMILCKTSSKKASQVIANFNGYLETYFTPSISVHGVFLELYGFGVLLTGKSGVGKSETALELIHRGHRLVADDLVKFVKDTAGDILGTAANLPYFMEIRGLGIIDIKTLYGLGAVRISKKLDTVIELKEQESENDYLTAVDYQNSNTEILGNKISKMTLYISSGRNAAAMVEIAVMNLMASRLGHDPEKLYKEGIKRMTKEERKVLRIEEEI
;
A
#
# COMPACT_ATOMS: atom_id res chain seq x y z
N MET A 1 -42.37 -32.16 5.49
CA MET A 1 -42.11 -33.55 5.09
C MET A 1 -41.75 -33.58 3.62
N ASN A 2 -40.46 -33.74 3.34
CA ASN A 2 -39.87 -34.63 2.34
C ASN A 2 -38.39 -34.23 2.27
N GLY A 3 -37.56 -35.10 2.84
CA GLY A 3 -36.12 -34.93 2.88
C GLY A 3 -35.60 -34.84 1.45
N LEU A 4 -34.83 -33.80 1.20
CA LEU A 4 -33.83 -33.84 0.15
C LEU A 4 -32.56 -34.31 0.84
N ASP A 5 -32.25 -35.57 0.56
CA ASP A 5 -31.14 -36.36 1.07
C ASP A 5 -29.90 -35.53 1.39
N GLU A 6 -29.35 -35.77 2.59
CA GLU A 6 -27.91 -35.84 2.78
C GLU A 6 -27.35 -36.90 1.83
N THR A 7 -27.22 -36.55 0.55
CA THR A 7 -26.34 -37.29 -0.34
C THR A 7 -24.93 -36.97 0.11
N SER A 8 -24.45 -37.74 1.10
CA SER A 8 -23.02 -38.00 1.19
C SER A 8 -22.61 -38.40 -0.24
N LYS A 9 -21.88 -37.51 -0.92
CA LYS A 9 -21.40 -37.80 -2.28
C LYS A 9 -20.36 -38.90 -2.12
N THR A 10 -20.83 -40.14 -2.14
CA THR A 10 -19.97 -41.31 -2.10
C THR A 10 -19.14 -41.26 -3.38
N VAL A 11 -17.82 -41.19 -3.22
CA VAL A 11 -16.88 -41.21 -4.35
C VAL A 11 -16.36 -42.63 -4.44
N THR A 12 -16.50 -43.23 -5.61
CA THR A 12 -16.00 -44.57 -5.89
C THR A 12 -14.67 -44.54 -6.63
N ILE A 13 -13.98 -45.67 -6.67
CA ILE A 13 -12.77 -45.82 -7.49
C ILE A 13 -13.10 -45.66 -8.98
N GLN A 14 -14.31 -46.04 -9.41
CA GLN A 14 -14.78 -45.79 -10.77
C GLN A 14 -14.84 -44.30 -11.10
N ASP A 15 -15.37 -43.47 -10.20
CA ASP A 15 -15.46 -42.02 -10.44
C ASP A 15 -14.07 -41.37 -10.59
N LEU A 16 -13.10 -41.82 -9.78
CA LEU A 16 -11.70 -41.39 -9.88
C LEU A 16 -11.05 -41.85 -11.19
N LYS A 17 -11.29 -43.11 -11.59
CA LYS A 17 -10.80 -43.67 -12.85
C LYS A 17 -11.29 -42.87 -14.05
N GLU A 18 -12.57 -42.54 -14.08
CA GLU A 18 -13.17 -41.76 -15.17
C GLU A 18 -12.64 -40.32 -15.19
N TYR A 19 -12.56 -39.64 -14.03
CA TYR A 19 -12.08 -38.26 -13.96
C TYR A 19 -10.63 -38.11 -14.42
N LEU A 20 -9.73 -39.01 -14.00
CA LEU A 20 -8.31 -38.96 -14.37
C LEU A 20 -7.99 -39.69 -15.69
N ASN A 21 -9.00 -40.27 -16.36
CA ASN A 21 -8.83 -41.11 -17.54
C ASN A 21 -7.75 -42.20 -17.34
N LEU A 22 -7.95 -43.04 -16.32
CA LEU A 22 -7.00 -44.10 -15.95
C LEU A 22 -7.33 -45.43 -16.66
N ASP A 23 -6.29 -46.11 -17.16
CA ASP A 23 -6.43 -47.46 -17.72
C ASP A 23 -6.59 -48.50 -16.61
N LEU A 24 -7.46 -49.48 -16.83
CA LEU A 24 -7.68 -50.58 -15.91
C LEU A 24 -6.69 -51.72 -16.20
N ILE A 25 -5.78 -51.98 -15.27
CA ILE A 25 -4.78 -53.07 -15.39
C ILE A 25 -5.27 -54.33 -14.67
N ASN A 26 -5.89 -54.15 -13.51
CA ASN A 26 -6.62 -55.21 -12.82
C ASN A 26 -7.93 -54.68 -12.25
N GLU A 27 -9.03 -55.37 -12.56
CA GLU A 27 -10.33 -55.12 -11.96
C GLU A 27 -10.41 -55.76 -10.58
N GLY A 28 -10.58 -54.91 -9.57
CA GLY A 28 -10.94 -55.32 -8.21
C GLY A 28 -12.33 -54.77 -7.88
N ASN A 29 -12.50 -54.21 -6.67
CA ASN A 29 -13.73 -53.51 -6.33
C ASN A 29 -13.73 -52.05 -6.85
N LEU A 30 -14.25 -51.82 -8.05
CA LEU A 30 -14.41 -50.46 -8.61
C LEU A 30 -15.46 -49.61 -7.86
N ASN A 31 -16.42 -50.28 -7.20
CA ASN A 31 -17.45 -49.65 -6.37
C ASN A 31 -16.96 -49.34 -4.94
N TYR A 32 -15.67 -49.56 -4.65
CA TYR A 32 -15.11 -49.24 -3.34
C TYR A 32 -15.27 -47.74 -3.07
N GLN A 33 -15.91 -47.41 -1.94
CA GLN A 33 -16.14 -46.03 -1.54
C GLN A 33 -14.89 -45.44 -0.89
N ILE A 34 -14.34 -44.41 -1.51
CA ILE A 34 -13.24 -43.62 -0.98
C ILE A 34 -13.82 -42.71 0.11
N LYS A 35 -13.37 -42.90 1.35
CA LYS A 35 -13.84 -42.13 2.50
C LYS A 35 -12.93 -40.96 2.86
N ILE A 36 -11.65 -41.07 2.52
CA ILE A 36 -10.62 -40.11 2.95
C ILE A 36 -10.00 -39.45 1.71
N PRO A 37 -10.01 -38.09 1.62
CA PRO A 37 -9.45 -37.37 0.49
C PRO A 37 -7.92 -37.27 0.49
N SER A 38 -7.25 -38.39 0.77
CA SER A 38 -5.81 -38.47 0.95
C SER A 38 -5.19 -39.52 0.04
N ILE A 39 -3.92 -39.29 -0.30
CA ILE A 39 -3.15 -40.15 -1.19
C ILE A 39 -1.88 -40.54 -0.47
N TYR A 40 -1.56 -41.82 -0.51
CA TYR A 40 -0.35 -42.38 0.05
C TYR A 40 0.62 -42.76 -1.08
N GLN A 41 1.87 -42.32 -1.01
CA GLN A 41 2.90 -42.77 -1.96
C GLN A 41 3.70 -43.89 -1.30
N ILE A 42 3.65 -45.08 -1.88
CA ILE A 42 4.29 -46.26 -1.28
C ILE A 42 5.81 -46.19 -1.36
N GLY A 43 6.49 -46.77 -0.38
CA GLY A 43 7.95 -46.79 -0.35
C GLY A 43 8.51 -47.76 0.67
N TYR A 44 8.19 -47.56 1.96
CA TYR A 44 8.66 -48.41 3.05
C TYR A 44 8.14 -49.85 2.96
N GLU A 45 6.93 -50.01 2.41
CA GLU A 45 6.29 -51.32 2.18
C GLU A 45 7.14 -52.17 1.22
N LEU A 46 7.83 -51.52 0.28
CA LEU A 46 8.64 -52.17 -0.74
C LEU A 46 9.95 -52.73 -0.18
N ILE A 47 10.38 -52.28 0.99
CA ILE A 47 11.51 -52.85 1.74
C ILE A 47 11.07 -53.79 2.87
N GLY A 48 9.76 -54.01 3.01
CA GLY A 48 9.19 -54.96 3.97
C GLY A 48 8.83 -54.35 5.33
N PHE A 49 8.95 -53.03 5.49
CA PHE A 49 8.49 -52.29 6.65
C PHE A 49 7.03 -51.88 6.45
N PHE A 50 6.14 -52.35 7.33
CA PHE A 50 4.71 -52.08 7.26
C PHE A 50 4.25 -51.53 8.60
N GLU A 51 3.91 -50.25 8.62
CA GLU A 51 3.17 -49.65 9.72
C GLU A 51 1.69 -49.78 9.39
N VAL A 52 0.95 -50.58 10.16
CA VAL A 52 -0.46 -50.85 9.87
C VAL A 52 -1.29 -49.74 10.51
N ASP A 53 -1.45 -48.66 9.77
CA ASP A 53 -2.15 -47.45 10.18
C ASP A 53 -3.33 -47.12 9.26
N GLU A 54 -3.88 -45.91 9.42
CA GLU A 54 -4.96 -45.39 8.59
C GLU A 54 -4.51 -45.16 7.14
N GLU A 55 -3.25 -44.73 6.93
CA GLU A 55 -2.71 -44.43 5.61
C GLU A 55 -2.64 -45.69 4.75
N LEU A 56 -2.07 -46.77 5.29
CA LEU A 56 -1.88 -48.04 4.58
C LEU A 56 -3.21 -48.75 4.22
N ASN A 57 -4.28 -48.51 4.99
CA ASN A 57 -5.54 -49.23 4.84
C ASN A 57 -6.64 -48.44 4.13
N ASN A 58 -6.61 -47.11 4.19
CA ASN A 58 -7.74 -46.31 3.74
C ASN A 58 -7.41 -45.33 2.60
N TYR A 59 -6.13 -45.07 2.31
CA TYR A 59 -5.75 -44.07 1.30
C TYR A 59 -5.55 -44.69 -0.08
N ILE A 60 -5.70 -43.88 -1.13
CA ILE A 60 -5.37 -44.34 -2.47
C ILE A 60 -3.86 -44.35 -2.62
N HIS A 61 -3.31 -45.47 -3.08
CA HIS A 61 -1.87 -45.64 -3.16
C HIS A 61 -1.33 -45.25 -4.54
N ILE A 62 -0.15 -44.62 -4.55
CA ILE A 62 0.56 -44.23 -5.77
C ILE A 62 1.86 -45.00 -5.89
N TYR A 63 2.06 -45.61 -7.06
CA TYR A 63 3.28 -46.28 -7.44
C TYR A 63 3.98 -45.50 -8.57
N GLY A 64 5.11 -44.92 -8.21
CA GLY A 64 5.89 -44.03 -9.07
C GLY A 64 7.04 -44.71 -9.81
N ARG A 65 7.80 -43.89 -10.54
CA ARG A 65 9.01 -44.32 -11.25
C ARG A 65 10.14 -44.73 -10.31
N LYS A 66 10.27 -44.05 -9.15
CA LYS A 66 11.35 -44.32 -8.19
C LYS A 66 11.19 -45.71 -7.59
N GLU A 67 9.97 -46.03 -7.19
CA GLU A 67 9.53 -47.31 -6.65
C GLU A 67 9.74 -48.43 -7.67
N ALA A 68 9.34 -48.19 -8.94
CA ALA A 68 9.54 -49.16 -10.01
C ALA A 68 11.02 -49.46 -10.31
N ARG A 69 11.87 -48.41 -10.32
CA ARG A 69 13.32 -48.57 -10.49
C ARG A 69 13.93 -49.34 -9.34
N PHE A 70 13.55 -49.02 -8.11
CA PHE A 70 14.02 -49.75 -6.94
C PHE A 70 13.68 -51.24 -7.02
N LEU A 71 12.42 -51.57 -7.34
CA LEU A 71 11.99 -52.97 -7.48
C LEU A 71 12.66 -53.70 -8.64
N SER A 72 13.05 -52.98 -9.71
CA SER A 72 13.76 -53.60 -10.85
C SER A 72 15.10 -54.23 -10.46
N THR A 73 15.69 -53.82 -9.33
CA THR A 73 16.93 -54.41 -8.78
C THR A 73 16.74 -55.77 -8.12
N PHE A 74 15.48 -56.20 -7.86
CA PHE A 74 15.17 -57.46 -7.19
C PHE A 74 14.79 -58.58 -8.15
N SER A 75 15.06 -59.82 -7.73
CA SER A 75 14.60 -61.02 -8.45
C SER A 75 13.07 -61.12 -8.46
N LYS A 76 12.55 -61.91 -9.42
CA LYS A 76 11.11 -62.18 -9.54
C LYS A 76 10.55 -62.78 -8.24
N GLU A 77 11.25 -63.70 -7.58
CA GLU A 77 10.78 -64.31 -6.33
C GLU A 77 10.69 -63.29 -5.20
N LYS A 78 11.67 -62.38 -5.10
CA LYS A 78 11.69 -61.34 -4.07
C LYS A 78 10.57 -60.31 -4.29
N ARG A 79 10.36 -59.85 -5.53
CA ARG A 79 9.24 -58.96 -5.86
C ARG A 79 7.89 -59.61 -5.56
N LYS A 80 7.72 -60.89 -5.93
CA LYS A 80 6.49 -61.64 -5.64
C LYS A 80 6.20 -61.70 -4.14
N LYS A 81 7.19 -62.01 -3.29
CA LYS A 81 7.03 -62.00 -1.82
C LYS A 81 6.59 -60.63 -1.27
N ILE A 82 7.17 -59.54 -1.80
CA ILE A 82 6.82 -58.18 -1.40
C ILE A 82 5.37 -57.87 -1.79
N PHE A 83 4.98 -58.10 -3.05
CA PHE A 83 3.62 -57.84 -3.52
C PHE A 83 2.58 -58.72 -2.84
N ASP A 84 2.86 -60.01 -2.65
CA ASP A 84 1.96 -60.93 -1.93
C ASP A 84 1.71 -60.51 -0.48
N LYS A 85 2.66 -59.79 0.16
CA LYS A 85 2.47 -59.22 1.50
C LYS A 85 1.72 -57.88 1.43
N TYR A 86 2.14 -57.00 0.53
CA TYR A 86 1.56 -55.67 0.37
C TYR A 86 0.08 -55.70 -0.03
N PHE A 87 -0.32 -56.49 -1.04
CA PHE A 87 -1.71 -56.53 -1.53
C PHE A 87 -2.71 -57.17 -0.54
N ARG A 88 -2.26 -57.73 0.59
CA ARG A 88 -3.15 -58.20 1.67
C ARG A 88 -3.73 -57.06 2.50
N HIS A 89 -3.13 -55.89 2.47
CA HIS A 89 -3.61 -54.71 3.22
C HIS A 89 -4.84 -54.10 2.57
N ASN A 90 -5.62 -53.33 3.33
CA ASN A 90 -6.98 -52.94 2.94
C ASN A 90 -7.09 -51.71 2.02
N PHE A 91 -5.97 -51.18 1.50
CA PHE A 91 -6.00 -50.00 0.63
C PHE A 91 -7.01 -50.11 -0.55
N PRO A 92 -7.73 -49.02 -0.87
CA PRO A 92 -8.75 -48.96 -1.91
C PRO A 92 -8.27 -49.34 -3.32
N ALA A 93 -7.18 -48.75 -3.80
CA ALA A 93 -6.61 -49.00 -5.12
C ALA A 93 -5.14 -48.58 -5.18
N LEU A 94 -4.41 -49.16 -6.13
CA LEU A 94 -3.05 -48.74 -6.49
C LEU A 94 -3.06 -48.11 -7.88
N ILE A 95 -2.53 -46.88 -8.00
CA ILE A 95 -2.37 -46.18 -9.27
C ILE A 95 -0.88 -46.17 -9.66
N ALA A 96 -0.55 -46.90 -10.72
CA ALA A 96 0.74 -46.88 -11.36
C ALA A 96 0.86 -45.66 -12.30
N THR A 97 1.89 -44.84 -12.12
CA THR A 97 2.10 -43.62 -12.93
C THR A 97 2.72 -43.95 -14.30
N ASN A 98 2.72 -43.02 -15.26
CA ASN A 98 3.08 -43.30 -16.67
C ASN A 98 4.44 -44.00 -16.83
N GLU A 99 5.45 -43.50 -16.13
CA GLU A 99 6.84 -43.97 -16.23
C GLU A 99 7.15 -45.18 -15.31
N SER A 100 6.14 -45.71 -14.61
CA SER A 100 6.31 -46.88 -13.73
C SER A 100 6.17 -48.20 -14.50
N ILE A 101 7.09 -49.13 -14.22
CA ILE A 101 7.05 -50.50 -14.74
C ILE A 101 6.09 -51.31 -13.87
N ILE A 102 5.05 -51.87 -14.48
CA ILE A 102 4.14 -52.82 -13.83
C ILE A 102 4.69 -54.23 -14.05
N PHE A 103 5.07 -54.91 -12.98
CA PHE A 103 5.61 -56.26 -13.05
C PHE A 103 4.49 -57.31 -13.11
N PRO A 104 4.64 -58.43 -13.85
CA PRO A 104 3.62 -59.49 -13.91
C PRO A 104 3.19 -60.01 -12.54
N GLU A 105 4.14 -60.20 -11.62
CA GLU A 105 3.90 -60.63 -10.24
C GLU A 105 3.09 -59.62 -9.40
N MET A 106 3.13 -58.32 -9.75
CA MET A 106 2.27 -57.30 -9.14
C MET A 106 0.82 -57.54 -9.55
N VAL A 107 0.58 -57.80 -10.85
CA VAL A 107 -0.75 -58.07 -11.40
C VAL A 107 -1.30 -59.39 -10.85
N GLU A 108 -0.48 -60.44 -10.76
CA GLU A 108 -0.85 -61.72 -10.13
C GLU A 108 -1.30 -61.51 -8.67
N SER A 109 -0.53 -60.73 -7.89
CA SER A 109 -0.83 -60.46 -6.48
C SER A 109 -2.09 -59.60 -6.32
N ALA A 110 -2.30 -58.62 -7.20
CA ALA A 110 -3.51 -57.79 -7.22
C ALA A 110 -4.77 -58.63 -7.50
N LYS A 111 -4.70 -59.51 -8.51
CA LYS A 111 -5.78 -60.47 -8.85
C LYS A 111 -6.14 -61.36 -7.67
N LYS A 112 -5.11 -61.96 -7.04
CA LYS A 112 -5.29 -62.87 -5.90
C LYS A 112 -6.00 -62.23 -4.72
N ASN A 113 -5.80 -60.93 -4.48
CA ASN A 113 -6.37 -60.20 -3.35
C ASN A 113 -7.57 -59.31 -3.75
N ASN A 114 -8.12 -59.45 -4.96
CA ASN A 114 -9.22 -58.62 -5.48
C ASN A 114 -8.97 -57.10 -5.38
N LYS A 115 -7.74 -56.66 -5.73
CA LYS A 115 -7.31 -55.26 -5.62
C LYS A 115 -7.33 -54.54 -6.95
N THR A 116 -7.88 -53.34 -6.96
CA THR A 116 -7.93 -52.50 -8.16
C THR A 116 -6.54 -51.94 -8.47
N LEU A 117 -6.04 -52.19 -9.69
CA LEU A 117 -4.79 -51.65 -10.21
C LEU A 117 -5.06 -50.81 -11.44
N LEU A 118 -4.71 -49.53 -11.38
CA LEU A 118 -4.95 -48.53 -12.42
C LEU A 118 -3.62 -48.01 -12.97
N LYS A 119 -3.62 -47.52 -14.21
CA LYS A 119 -2.47 -46.87 -14.84
C LYS A 119 -2.84 -45.45 -15.26
N SER A 120 -2.04 -44.48 -14.82
CA SER A 120 -2.14 -43.07 -15.23
C SER A 120 -1.18 -42.76 -16.37
N HIS A 121 -1.61 -41.94 -17.32
CA HIS A 121 -0.75 -41.38 -18.37
C HIS A 121 0.09 -40.17 -17.91
N MET A 122 -0.10 -39.72 -16.67
CA MET A 122 0.59 -38.58 -16.09
C MET A 122 1.85 -38.99 -15.29
N ARG A 123 2.77 -38.04 -15.09
CA ARG A 123 3.90 -38.20 -14.15
C ARG A 123 3.39 -38.18 -12.70
N THR A 124 4.16 -38.78 -11.79
CA THR A 124 3.80 -38.95 -10.36
C THR A 124 3.28 -37.68 -9.68
N SER A 125 3.97 -36.55 -9.81
CA SER A 125 3.54 -35.28 -9.19
C SER A 125 2.21 -34.78 -9.74
N ALA A 126 1.97 -34.95 -11.04
CA ALA A 126 0.73 -34.53 -11.67
C ALA A 126 -0.42 -35.49 -11.31
N THR A 127 -0.21 -36.80 -11.32
CA THR A 127 -1.21 -37.78 -10.86
C THR A 127 -1.64 -37.52 -9.41
N ILE A 128 -0.69 -37.30 -8.50
CA ILE A 128 -0.99 -36.99 -7.10
C ILE A 128 -1.80 -35.70 -6.99
N ARG A 129 -1.40 -34.64 -7.69
CA ARG A 129 -2.09 -33.34 -7.63
C ARG A 129 -3.53 -33.44 -8.13
N GLU A 130 -3.75 -34.04 -9.31
CA GLU A 130 -5.11 -34.14 -9.89
C GLU A 130 -6.00 -35.07 -9.06
N ALA A 131 -5.47 -36.18 -8.55
CA ALA A 131 -6.24 -37.08 -7.70
C ALA A 131 -6.57 -36.42 -6.35
N LYS A 132 -5.63 -35.71 -5.70
CA LYS A 132 -5.92 -34.94 -4.47
C LYS A 132 -6.98 -33.88 -4.75
N PHE A 133 -6.85 -33.14 -5.86
CA PHE A 133 -7.83 -32.13 -6.26
C PHE A 133 -9.23 -32.71 -6.43
N PHE A 134 -9.36 -33.84 -7.15
CA PHE A 134 -10.63 -34.52 -7.33
C PHE A 134 -11.25 -34.98 -6.00
N LEU A 135 -10.44 -35.65 -5.17
CA LEU A 135 -10.89 -36.20 -3.89
C LEU A 135 -11.32 -35.09 -2.94
N SER A 136 -10.49 -34.07 -2.74
CA SER A 136 -10.84 -32.95 -1.86
C SER A 136 -12.05 -32.17 -2.38
N LYS A 137 -12.21 -32.03 -3.70
CA LYS A 137 -13.39 -31.39 -4.27
C LYS A 137 -14.67 -32.19 -4.07
N ARG A 138 -14.61 -33.52 -4.04
CA ARG A 138 -15.79 -34.38 -3.93
C ARG A 138 -16.13 -34.78 -2.50
N LEU A 139 -15.12 -35.07 -1.69
CA LEU A 139 -15.22 -35.54 -0.30
C LEU A 139 -14.93 -34.43 0.74
N GLY A 140 -14.58 -33.22 0.29
CA GLY A 140 -14.30 -32.11 1.20
C GLY A 140 -15.46 -31.82 2.13
N GLU A 141 -15.18 -31.68 3.42
CA GLU A 141 -16.16 -31.32 4.43
C GLU A 141 -16.83 -30.00 4.09
N GLU A 142 -18.16 -29.97 4.21
CA GLU A 142 -19.00 -28.80 3.97
C GLU A 142 -19.68 -28.41 5.28
N LYS A 143 -19.69 -27.11 5.58
CA LYS A 143 -20.40 -26.56 6.73
C LYS A 143 -21.17 -25.32 6.32
N MET A 144 -22.45 -25.29 6.70
CA MET A 144 -23.25 -24.08 6.58
C MET A 144 -22.87 -23.10 7.68
N ILE A 145 -22.73 -21.83 7.31
CA ILE A 145 -22.35 -20.75 8.22
C ILE A 145 -23.30 -19.59 8.02
N ASP A 146 -23.83 -19.08 9.12
CA ASP A 146 -24.76 -17.95 9.13
C ASP A 146 -24.09 -16.67 9.65
N GLY A 147 -24.68 -15.51 9.32
CA GLY A 147 -24.24 -14.21 9.83
C GLY A 147 -23.14 -13.52 9.01
N TYR A 148 -22.75 -14.10 7.87
CA TYR A 148 -21.73 -13.57 6.97
C TYR A 148 -22.32 -13.20 5.61
N VAL A 149 -21.82 -12.10 5.04
CA VAL A 149 -21.95 -11.81 3.61
C VAL A 149 -20.64 -12.14 2.94
N PHE A 150 -20.68 -12.89 1.84
CA PHE A 150 -19.51 -13.30 1.07
C PHE A 150 -19.49 -12.63 -0.30
N LEU A 151 -18.42 -11.87 -0.56
CA LEU A 151 -18.21 -11.12 -1.79
C LEU A 151 -16.84 -11.40 -2.41
N GLU A 152 -16.72 -11.20 -3.72
CA GLU A 152 -15.44 -11.01 -4.39
C GLU A 152 -15.15 -9.50 -4.48
N VAL A 153 -14.19 -9.01 -3.70
CA VAL A 153 -13.72 -7.62 -3.68
C VAL A 153 -12.31 -7.55 -4.23
N MET A 154 -12.09 -6.79 -5.31
CA MET A 154 -10.77 -6.67 -5.97
C MET A 154 -10.13 -8.02 -6.35
N GLY A 155 -10.96 -9.03 -6.61
CA GLY A 155 -10.53 -10.40 -6.94
C GLY A 155 -10.25 -11.29 -5.73
N ILE A 156 -10.42 -10.79 -4.50
CA ILE A 156 -10.23 -11.51 -3.24
C ILE A 156 -11.59 -11.95 -2.70
N GLY A 157 -11.73 -13.18 -2.22
CA GLY A 157 -12.95 -13.63 -1.54
C GLY A 157 -12.99 -13.14 -0.10
N VAL A 158 -13.87 -12.19 0.17
CA VAL A 158 -14.00 -11.50 1.47
C VAL A 158 -15.29 -11.90 2.15
N LEU A 159 -15.16 -12.49 3.34
CA LEU A 159 -16.26 -12.66 4.29
C LEU A 159 -16.41 -11.39 5.11
N ILE A 160 -17.63 -10.87 5.20
CA ILE A 160 -17.98 -9.70 6.00
C ILE A 160 -18.98 -10.14 7.07
N THR A 161 -18.67 -9.86 8.34
CA THR A 161 -19.60 -10.02 9.46
C THR A 161 -19.65 -8.75 10.31
N GLY A 162 -20.61 -8.66 11.22
CA GLY A 162 -20.92 -7.45 11.99
C GLY A 162 -22.43 -7.23 12.13
N TYR A 163 -22.81 -6.03 12.58
CA TYR A 163 -24.22 -5.66 12.71
C TYR A 163 -24.87 -5.44 11.32
N GLU A 164 -26.16 -5.77 11.23
CA GLU A 164 -26.85 -5.93 9.94
C GLU A 164 -26.85 -4.67 9.07
N ASP A 165 -27.03 -3.49 9.66
CA ASP A 165 -27.06 -2.23 8.91
C ASP A 165 -25.75 -1.92 8.18
N ALA A 166 -24.61 -2.09 8.87
CA ALA A 166 -23.32 -1.87 8.24
C ALA A 166 -23.05 -2.90 7.14
N LYS A 167 -23.38 -4.18 7.38
CA LYS A 167 -23.22 -5.24 6.38
C LYS A 167 -24.03 -4.94 5.12
N LEU A 168 -25.31 -4.61 5.28
CA LEU A 168 -26.19 -4.34 4.14
C LEU A 168 -25.71 -3.10 3.36
N GLY A 169 -25.47 -2.00 4.06
CA GLY A 169 -25.02 -0.75 3.44
C GLY A 169 -23.70 -0.89 2.68
N VAL A 170 -22.69 -1.51 3.30
CA VAL A 170 -21.38 -1.70 2.63
C VAL A 170 -21.47 -2.67 1.46
N THR A 171 -22.32 -3.69 1.55
CA THR A 171 -22.53 -4.66 0.47
C THR A 171 -23.10 -3.97 -0.75
N ILE A 172 -24.13 -3.13 -0.59
CA ILE A 172 -24.72 -2.36 -1.69
C ILE A 172 -23.68 -1.44 -2.32
N GLU A 173 -22.91 -0.69 -1.52
CA GLU A 173 -21.90 0.22 -2.04
C GLU A 173 -20.78 -0.53 -2.80
N LEU A 174 -20.36 -1.70 -2.31
CA LEU A 174 -19.39 -2.54 -3.02
C LEU A 174 -19.95 -3.05 -4.36
N LEU A 175 -21.24 -3.39 -4.42
CA LEU A 175 -21.90 -3.80 -5.66
C LEU A 175 -21.98 -2.65 -6.68
N GLU A 176 -22.30 -1.43 -6.24
CA GLU A 176 -22.28 -0.23 -7.09
C GLU A 176 -20.89 0.03 -7.70
N ARG A 177 -19.84 -0.30 -6.96
CA ARG A 177 -18.43 -0.21 -7.40
C ARG A 177 -18.00 -1.36 -8.31
N GLY A 178 -18.89 -2.33 -8.58
CA GLY A 178 -18.66 -3.42 -9.52
C GLY A 178 -18.08 -4.69 -8.91
N HIS A 179 -18.09 -4.83 -7.59
CA HIS A 179 -17.74 -6.08 -6.91
C HIS A 179 -18.87 -7.11 -7.06
N ARG A 180 -18.58 -8.36 -6.71
CA ARG A 180 -19.51 -9.47 -6.96
C ARG A 180 -20.00 -10.10 -5.67
N LEU A 181 -21.30 -10.23 -5.52
CA LEU A 181 -21.92 -10.99 -4.45
C LEU A 181 -21.85 -12.49 -4.75
N ILE A 182 -21.41 -13.28 -3.77
CA ILE A 182 -21.61 -14.73 -3.77
C ILE A 182 -22.90 -15.04 -3.04
N THR A 183 -22.99 -14.62 -1.78
CA THR A 183 -24.18 -14.83 -0.96
C THR A 183 -24.18 -14.02 0.33
N ASP A 184 -25.35 -13.73 0.86
CA ASP A 184 -25.60 -13.11 2.17
C ASP A 184 -26.30 -14.04 3.17
N ASN A 185 -26.90 -15.12 2.65
CA ASN A 185 -27.56 -16.18 3.40
C ASN A 185 -27.15 -17.55 2.84
N HIS A 186 -27.45 -18.63 3.57
CA HIS A 186 -27.20 -20.01 3.12
C HIS A 186 -25.74 -20.25 2.64
N LEU A 187 -24.76 -19.57 3.24
CA LEU A 187 -23.36 -19.72 2.90
C LEU A 187 -22.90 -21.10 3.33
N VAL A 188 -22.32 -21.84 2.39
CA VAL A 188 -21.62 -23.10 2.65
C VAL A 188 -20.15 -22.86 2.41
N ILE A 189 -19.32 -23.20 3.39
CA ILE A 189 -17.88 -23.28 3.23
C ILE A 189 -17.50 -24.74 3.07
N LYS A 190 -16.65 -24.99 2.07
CA LYS A 190 -16.10 -26.30 1.75
C LYS A 190 -14.58 -26.29 1.85
N ARG A 191 -14.00 -27.30 2.48
CA ARG A 191 -12.55 -27.52 2.47
C ARG A 191 -12.12 -28.19 1.17
N ILE A 192 -11.35 -27.49 0.33
CA ILE A 192 -10.89 -28.00 -0.98
C ILE A 192 -9.41 -28.40 -0.98
N ALA A 193 -8.61 -27.91 -0.04
CA ALA A 193 -7.24 -28.37 0.20
C ALA A 193 -6.80 -28.03 1.63
N GLU A 194 -5.54 -28.34 1.96
CA GLU A 194 -4.93 -27.94 3.22
C GLU A 194 -4.83 -26.40 3.29
N ASN A 195 -5.64 -25.79 4.15
CA ASN A 195 -5.84 -24.33 4.29
C ASN A 195 -6.57 -23.61 3.13
N ASP A 196 -7.13 -24.33 2.16
CA ASP A 196 -7.96 -23.72 1.13
C ASP A 196 -9.44 -24.03 1.36
N LEU A 197 -10.22 -22.95 1.48
CA LEU A 197 -11.65 -22.98 1.67
C LEU A 197 -12.34 -22.34 0.47
N GLU A 198 -13.46 -22.90 0.03
CA GLU A 198 -14.32 -22.35 -1.01
C GLU A 198 -15.70 -22.07 -0.43
N GLY A 199 -16.24 -20.89 -0.72
CA GLY A 199 -17.57 -20.46 -0.30
C GLY A 199 -18.54 -20.40 -1.47
N TYR A 200 -19.77 -20.85 -1.28
CA TYR A 200 -20.87 -20.76 -2.25
C TYR A 200 -22.23 -20.73 -1.54
N ASN A 201 -23.29 -20.40 -2.29
CA ASN A 201 -24.67 -20.48 -1.78
C ASN A 201 -25.19 -21.93 -1.92
N ARG A 202 -25.77 -22.50 -0.85
CA ARG A 202 -26.35 -23.86 -0.87
C ARG A 202 -27.41 -24.05 -1.94
N ILE A 203 -28.23 -23.03 -2.18
CA ILE A 203 -29.29 -23.07 -3.19
C ILE A 203 -28.60 -22.96 -4.55
N ASP A 204 -28.79 -23.98 -5.40
CA ASP A 204 -28.17 -23.99 -6.72
C ASP A 204 -28.76 -22.87 -7.60
N LYS A 205 -27.94 -21.84 -7.82
CA LYS A 205 -28.28 -20.69 -8.66
C LYS A 205 -28.02 -20.92 -10.17
N ASN A 206 -27.98 -22.19 -10.61
CA ASN A 206 -27.87 -22.59 -12.03
C ASN A 206 -29.23 -22.80 -12.71
N ILE A 207 -30.33 -22.83 -11.95
CA ILE A 207 -31.68 -22.96 -12.51
C ILE A 207 -32.02 -21.61 -13.19
N ILE A 208 -32.60 -21.66 -14.39
CA ILE A 208 -32.75 -20.53 -15.32
C ILE A 208 -33.49 -19.30 -14.72
N ASP A 209 -34.14 -19.45 -13.55
CA ASP A 209 -34.86 -18.39 -12.81
C ASP A 209 -34.26 -18.00 -11.45
N SER A 210 -33.03 -18.43 -11.10
CA SER A 210 -32.47 -18.14 -9.77
C SER A 210 -31.73 -16.82 -9.72
N HIS A 211 -32.44 -15.77 -9.31
CA HIS A 211 -31.86 -14.47 -8.98
C HIS A 211 -31.01 -14.53 -7.70
N PHE A 212 -30.03 -13.63 -7.59
CA PHE A 212 -29.29 -13.38 -6.35
C PHE A 212 -30.04 -12.30 -5.58
N PHE A 213 -30.34 -12.57 -4.31
CA PHE A 213 -31.01 -11.62 -3.43
C PHE A 213 -30.09 -11.22 -2.29
N LEU A 214 -30.31 -10.02 -1.76
CA LEU A 214 -29.88 -9.61 -0.43
C LEU A 214 -31.11 -9.49 0.47
N ASP A 215 -31.08 -10.17 1.61
CA ASP A 215 -32.13 -10.11 2.62
C ASP A 215 -31.92 -8.86 3.49
N ASN A 216 -32.90 -7.96 3.48
CA ASN A 216 -32.95 -6.86 4.43
C ASN A 216 -33.66 -7.34 5.71
N LYS A 217 -32.88 -7.62 6.76
CA LYS A 217 -33.43 -8.14 8.03
C LYS A 217 -34.29 -7.12 8.81
N LYS A 218 -34.26 -5.83 8.47
CA LYS A 218 -35.06 -4.81 9.17
C LYS A 218 -36.54 -4.91 8.84
N ASP A 219 -36.87 -5.10 7.56
CA ASP A 219 -38.24 -5.10 7.07
C ASP A 219 -38.62 -6.42 6.37
N GLY A 220 -37.68 -7.36 6.27
CA GLY A 220 -37.86 -8.66 5.61
C GLY A 220 -37.90 -8.58 4.09
N SER A 221 -37.63 -7.41 3.50
CA SER A 221 -37.60 -7.24 2.05
C SER A 221 -36.38 -7.94 1.43
N LYS A 222 -36.49 -8.30 0.16
CA LYS A 222 -35.41 -8.90 -0.63
C LYS A 222 -35.03 -7.97 -1.77
N ILE A 223 -33.75 -7.63 -1.84
CA ILE A 223 -33.18 -6.80 -2.89
C ILE A 223 -32.64 -7.73 -3.98
N ASP A 224 -33.22 -7.67 -5.17
CA ASP A 224 -32.78 -8.46 -6.32
C ASP A 224 -31.50 -7.88 -6.93
N VAL A 225 -30.36 -8.45 -6.55
CA VAL A 225 -29.04 -8.00 -7.00
C VAL A 225 -28.84 -8.26 -8.48
N THR A 226 -29.34 -9.39 -9.00
CA THR A 226 -29.21 -9.75 -10.41
C THR A 226 -29.90 -8.72 -11.29
N THR A 227 -31.11 -8.29 -10.91
CA THR A 227 -31.89 -7.31 -11.67
C THR A 227 -31.31 -5.90 -11.53
N LEU A 228 -30.95 -5.48 -10.31
CA LEU A 228 -30.54 -4.09 -10.04
C LEU A 228 -29.11 -3.78 -10.49
N PHE A 229 -28.17 -4.70 -10.29
CA PHE A 229 -26.74 -4.47 -10.57
C PHE A 229 -26.22 -5.28 -11.78
N GLY A 230 -27.05 -6.18 -12.30
CA GLY A 230 -26.77 -7.03 -13.45
C GLY A 230 -25.99 -8.29 -13.10
N ILE A 231 -25.98 -9.25 -14.03
CA ILE A 231 -25.35 -10.58 -13.83
C ILE A 231 -23.84 -10.50 -13.49
N LYS A 232 -23.16 -9.44 -13.95
CA LYS A 232 -21.74 -9.17 -13.66
C LYS A 232 -21.44 -8.97 -12.17
N ALA A 233 -22.45 -8.58 -11.39
CA ALA A 233 -22.38 -8.29 -9.96
C ALA A 233 -22.60 -9.55 -9.09
N THR A 234 -22.71 -10.72 -9.72
CA THR A 234 -22.96 -11.99 -9.03
C THR A 234 -21.87 -13.01 -9.35
N ARG A 235 -21.61 -13.92 -8.42
CA ARG A 235 -20.69 -15.04 -8.62
C ARG A 235 -21.14 -16.28 -7.86
N LYS A 236 -20.98 -17.45 -8.46
CA LYS A 236 -21.50 -18.70 -7.87
C LYS A 236 -20.68 -19.21 -6.69
N MET A 237 -19.37 -19.15 -6.81
CA MET A 237 -18.42 -19.64 -5.81
C MET A 237 -17.13 -18.84 -5.87
N LYS A 238 -16.41 -18.79 -4.76
CA LYS A 238 -15.10 -18.13 -4.65
C LYS A 238 -14.31 -18.74 -3.50
N ARG A 239 -12.99 -18.80 -3.63
CA ARG A 239 -12.09 -19.12 -2.50
C ARG A 239 -12.29 -18.10 -1.37
N VAL A 240 -12.38 -18.55 -0.13
CA VAL A 240 -12.43 -17.69 1.05
C VAL A 240 -11.00 -17.31 1.40
N ASP A 241 -10.67 -16.03 1.24
CA ASP A 241 -9.30 -15.52 1.42
C ASP A 241 -9.16 -14.67 2.68
N PHE A 242 -10.20 -13.90 3.04
CA PHE A 242 -10.08 -12.84 4.04
C PHE A 242 -11.38 -12.64 4.81
N LEU A 243 -11.29 -12.42 6.12
CA LEU A 243 -12.41 -12.12 7.00
C LEU A 243 -12.34 -10.67 7.49
N ILE A 244 -13.41 -9.92 7.29
CA ILE A 244 -13.59 -8.57 7.79
C ILE A 244 -14.74 -8.56 8.80
N VAL A 245 -14.45 -8.04 10.00
CA VAL A 245 -15.43 -7.83 11.06
C VAL A 245 -15.71 -6.34 11.20
N LEU A 246 -16.97 -5.95 10.99
CA LEU A 246 -17.45 -4.58 11.18
C LEU A 246 -17.97 -4.44 12.60
N GLU A 247 -17.36 -3.55 13.38
CA GLU A 247 -17.76 -3.27 14.75
C GLU A 247 -18.12 -1.80 14.92
N GLU A 248 -19.05 -1.51 15.82
CA GLU A 248 -19.30 -0.13 16.23
C GLU A 248 -18.06 0.46 16.87
N TRP A 249 -17.77 1.73 16.56
CA TRP A 249 -16.66 2.43 17.16
C TRP A 249 -16.79 2.53 18.68
N ASN A 250 -15.74 2.10 19.38
CA ASN A 250 -15.63 2.23 20.83
C ASN A 250 -14.33 2.95 21.20
N GLU A 251 -14.44 4.12 21.84
CA GLU A 251 -13.29 4.92 22.26
C GLU A 251 -12.37 4.22 23.27
N LYS A 252 -12.92 3.29 24.05
CA LYS A 252 -12.18 2.54 25.07
C LYS A 252 -11.46 1.31 24.50
N LYS A 253 -11.81 0.88 23.28
CA LYS A 253 -11.21 -0.27 22.62
C LYS A 253 -9.95 0.16 21.86
N PHE A 254 -8.84 -0.54 22.10
CA PHE A 254 -7.63 -0.35 21.30
C PHE A 254 -7.81 -1.04 19.95
N TYR A 255 -7.76 -0.26 18.87
CA TYR A 255 -7.67 -0.78 17.51
C TYR A 255 -6.22 -0.66 17.05
N ASP A 256 -5.68 -1.72 16.45
CA ASP A 256 -4.32 -1.68 15.90
C ASP A 256 -4.20 -0.56 14.87
N ARG A 257 -3.19 0.29 15.08
CA ARG A 257 -2.86 1.46 14.26
C ARG A 257 -1.68 1.21 13.35
N LEU A 258 -0.86 0.22 13.67
CA LEU A 258 0.33 -0.11 12.88
C LEU A 258 0.01 -1.16 11.82
N GLY A 259 -0.85 -2.13 12.13
CA GLY A 259 -1.19 -3.24 11.22
C GLY A 259 -0.13 -4.35 11.23
N LEU A 260 0.58 -4.50 12.35
CA LEU A 260 1.66 -5.47 12.54
C LEU A 260 1.13 -6.82 13.03
N ASP A 261 0.05 -6.82 13.80
CA ASP A 261 -0.50 -8.05 14.36
C ASP A 261 -1.37 -8.76 13.32
N GLU A 262 -1.05 -10.03 13.06
CA GLU A 262 -1.88 -10.88 12.19
C GLU A 262 -2.81 -11.75 13.04
N VAL A 263 -4.09 -11.43 12.96
CA VAL A 263 -5.14 -12.22 13.60
C VAL A 263 -5.74 -13.18 12.57
N TYR A 264 -6.03 -14.40 12.99
CA TYR A 264 -6.64 -15.43 12.16
C TYR A 264 -7.89 -15.97 12.82
N GLU A 265 -8.85 -16.43 12.02
CA GLU A 265 -10.03 -17.15 12.46
C GLU A 265 -10.11 -18.50 11.75
N GLU A 266 -10.51 -19.53 12.47
CA GLU A 266 -10.50 -20.91 11.96
C GLU A 266 -11.88 -21.31 11.42
N PHE A 267 -11.91 -21.76 10.17
CA PHE A 267 -13.08 -22.30 9.50
C PHE A 267 -12.72 -23.68 8.94
N LEU A 268 -13.38 -24.75 9.41
CA LEU A 268 -13.12 -26.13 8.95
C LEU A 268 -11.62 -26.51 8.94
N GLY A 269 -10.90 -26.15 10.02
CA GLY A 269 -9.45 -26.39 10.14
C GLY A 269 -8.56 -25.51 9.26
N GLY A 270 -9.13 -24.60 8.47
CA GLY A 270 -8.40 -23.60 7.68
C GLY A 270 -8.32 -22.26 8.43
N LYS A 271 -7.13 -21.64 8.43
CA LYS A 271 -6.91 -20.33 9.07
C LYS A 271 -7.11 -19.20 8.06
N ILE A 272 -8.13 -18.38 8.29
CA ILE A 272 -8.44 -17.20 7.46
C ILE A 272 -7.97 -15.94 8.19
N PRO A 273 -7.14 -15.09 7.57
CA PRO A 273 -6.75 -13.82 8.15
C PRO A 273 -7.97 -12.93 8.43
N LYS A 274 -7.97 -12.29 9.60
CA LYS A 274 -9.08 -11.53 10.16
C LYS A 274 -8.67 -10.08 10.37
N LEU A 275 -9.51 -9.16 9.93
CA LEU A 275 -9.36 -7.73 10.15
C LEU A 275 -10.63 -7.14 10.76
N THR A 276 -10.47 -6.32 11.80
CA THR A 276 -11.58 -5.63 12.45
C THR A 276 -11.59 -4.16 12.06
N ILE A 277 -12.66 -3.72 11.40
CA ILE A 277 -12.83 -2.35 10.95
C ILE A 277 -13.89 -1.66 11.82
N PRO A 278 -13.52 -0.59 12.54
CA PRO A 278 -14.53 0.18 13.26
C PRO A 278 -15.36 1.04 12.31
N VAL A 279 -16.68 1.05 12.53
CA VAL A 279 -17.64 1.85 11.78
C VAL A 279 -17.89 3.17 12.51
N ARG A 280 -17.77 4.28 11.77
CA ARG A 280 -18.01 5.66 12.23
C ARG A 280 -18.82 6.44 11.20
N LYS A 281 -19.52 7.50 11.65
CA LYS A 281 -20.21 8.44 10.76
C LYS A 281 -19.19 9.10 9.80
N GLY A 282 -19.58 9.26 8.54
CA GLY A 282 -18.71 9.85 7.49
C GLY A 282 -17.63 8.92 6.95
N ARG A 283 -17.52 7.68 7.45
CA ARG A 283 -16.53 6.70 6.99
C ARG A 283 -17.07 5.90 5.80
N ASN A 284 -16.41 5.99 4.66
CA ASN A 284 -16.72 5.14 3.51
C ASN A 284 -16.15 3.73 3.74
N LEU A 285 -16.99 2.79 4.19
CA LEU A 285 -16.55 1.43 4.50
C LEU A 285 -16.14 0.65 3.25
N ALA A 286 -16.79 0.88 2.11
CA ALA A 286 -16.47 0.17 0.87
C ALA A 286 -15.03 0.45 0.44
N ILE A 287 -14.60 1.72 0.47
CA ILE A 287 -13.21 2.12 0.20
C ILE A 287 -12.24 1.43 1.14
N ILE A 288 -12.55 1.38 2.44
CA ILE A 288 -11.68 0.76 3.43
C ILE A 288 -11.55 -0.75 3.16
N ILE A 289 -12.66 -1.43 2.84
CA ILE A 289 -12.67 -2.85 2.51
C ILE A 289 -11.89 -3.13 1.21
N GLU A 290 -12.06 -2.30 0.18
CA GLU A 290 -11.27 -2.38 -1.06
C GLU A 290 -9.77 -2.23 -0.76
N THR A 291 -9.41 -1.23 0.05
CA THR A 291 -8.02 -0.98 0.47
C THR A 291 -7.48 -2.15 1.29
N ALA A 292 -8.31 -2.74 2.18
CA ALA A 292 -7.95 -3.91 2.95
C ALA A 292 -7.66 -5.12 2.05
N ALA A 293 -8.50 -5.36 1.04
CA ALA A 293 -8.30 -6.44 0.06
C ALA A 293 -7.03 -6.23 -0.78
N LEU A 294 -6.75 -4.99 -1.20
CA LEU A 294 -5.50 -4.66 -1.89
C LEU A 294 -4.27 -4.84 -1.00
N ASN A 295 -4.34 -4.41 0.26
CA ASN A 295 -3.26 -4.56 1.23
C ASN A 295 -3.01 -6.04 1.57
N TYR A 296 -4.08 -6.84 1.71
CA TYR A 296 -4.00 -8.29 1.86
C TYR A 296 -3.27 -8.93 0.67
N ARG A 297 -3.65 -8.57 -0.56
CA ARG A 297 -2.98 -9.06 -1.77
C ARG A 297 -1.50 -8.68 -1.78
N LEU A 298 -1.16 -7.46 -1.35
CA LEU A 298 0.22 -6.99 -1.24
C LEU A 298 1.03 -7.81 -0.23
N LYS A 299 0.46 -8.12 0.94
CA LYS A 299 1.07 -9.02 1.94
C LYS A 299 1.30 -10.43 1.37
N MET A 300 0.34 -10.98 0.62
CA MET A 300 0.49 -12.27 -0.06
C MET A 300 1.58 -12.27 -1.14
N MET A 301 1.95 -11.10 -1.67
CA MET A 301 3.09 -10.93 -2.58
C MET A 301 4.42 -10.72 -1.83
N GLY A 302 4.42 -10.79 -0.50
CA GLY A 302 5.61 -10.67 0.35
C GLY A 302 5.98 -9.24 0.74
N VAL A 303 5.07 -8.28 0.59
CA VAL A 303 5.32 -6.86 0.93
C VAL A 303 4.46 -6.44 2.11
N ASN A 304 5.09 -6.12 3.24
CA ASN A 304 4.43 -5.59 4.44
C ASN A 304 4.76 -4.10 4.62
N SER A 305 3.78 -3.22 4.38
CA SER A 305 3.93 -1.77 4.48
C SER A 305 4.27 -1.29 5.89
N ALA A 306 3.70 -1.92 6.93
CA ALA A 306 3.90 -1.53 8.32
C ALA A 306 5.33 -1.82 8.80
N GLU A 307 5.85 -3.01 8.49
CA GLU A 307 7.24 -3.39 8.79
C GLU A 307 8.23 -2.48 8.05
N TYR A 308 7.99 -2.21 6.77
CA TYR A 308 8.84 -1.32 5.99
C TYR A 308 8.86 0.09 6.59
N PHE A 309 7.69 0.64 6.93
CA PHE A 309 7.59 1.95 7.57
C PHE A 309 8.36 2.00 8.89
N MET A 310 8.19 1.00 9.75
CA MET A 310 8.89 0.92 11.03
C MET A 310 10.42 0.92 10.85
N LYS A 311 10.91 0.09 9.93
CA LYS A 311 12.34 -0.03 9.62
C LYS A 311 12.93 1.29 9.11
N GLU A 312 12.27 1.96 8.18
CA GLU A 312 12.76 3.23 7.62
C GLU A 312 12.63 4.40 8.62
N SER A 313 11.53 4.45 9.37
CA SER A 313 11.33 5.44 10.43
C SER A 313 12.44 5.34 11.50
N GLN A 314 12.79 4.13 11.94
CA GLN A 314 13.84 3.92 12.93
C GLN A 314 15.23 4.37 12.43
N LYS A 315 15.52 4.15 11.14
CA LYS A 315 16.76 4.67 10.52
C LYS A 315 16.81 6.20 10.55
N LEU A 316 15.69 6.86 10.23
CA LEU A 316 15.59 8.33 10.25
C LEU A 316 15.75 8.89 11.65
N ILE A 317 15.12 8.28 12.65
CA ILE A 317 15.24 8.68 14.07
C ILE A 317 16.69 8.54 14.54
N THR A 318 17.34 7.42 14.23
CA THR A 318 18.75 7.17 14.63
C THR A 318 19.71 8.17 13.96
N ALA A 319 19.46 8.52 12.70
CA ALA A 319 20.24 9.53 11.99
C ALA A 319 20.05 10.94 12.56
N ASN A 320 18.85 11.28 13.02
CA ASN A 320 18.55 12.57 13.63
C ASN A 320 19.07 12.69 15.08
N GLY A 321 19.03 11.60 15.86
CA GLY A 321 19.55 11.55 17.23
C GLY A 321 21.06 11.81 17.32
N LYS A 322 21.85 11.46 16.29
CA LYS A 322 23.28 11.79 16.21
C LYS A 322 23.56 13.27 15.94
N LYS A 323 22.57 14.06 15.50
CA LYS A 323 22.74 15.47 15.07
C LYS A 323 22.33 16.51 16.11
N GLN A 324 21.69 16.12 17.22
CA GLN A 324 21.22 17.06 18.26
C GLN A 324 22.30 17.50 19.27
N GLY A 325 23.57 17.12 19.06
CA GLY A 325 24.68 17.40 19.98
C GLY A 325 25.23 18.83 19.95
N ASP A 326 24.91 19.67 18.96
CA ASP A 326 25.45 21.04 18.86
C ASP A 326 24.36 22.09 18.65
N LYS A 327 24.30 23.06 19.56
CA LYS A 327 23.40 24.22 19.51
C LYS A 327 24.20 25.50 19.25
N SER A 328 23.85 26.28 18.22
CA SER A 328 23.21 27.61 18.36
C SER A 328 22.97 28.32 17.01
N MET A 329 21.94 29.18 17.00
CA MET A 329 21.58 30.27 16.06
C MET A 329 21.29 29.94 14.57
N ASN A 330 20.14 29.28 14.33
CA ASN A 330 19.18 29.42 13.20
C ASN A 330 18.35 28.12 13.11
N ASN A 331 17.26 28.01 13.88
CA ASN A 331 16.33 26.87 13.87
C ASN A 331 16.96 25.45 13.80
N GLY A 332 18.19 25.26 14.31
CA GLY A 332 18.89 23.96 14.39
C GLY A 332 19.28 23.30 13.06
N LYS A 333 19.14 23.96 11.90
CA LYS A 333 19.61 23.41 10.62
C LYS A 333 21.08 23.78 10.40
N VAL A 334 21.96 22.82 10.59
CA VAL A 334 23.39 22.96 10.30
C VAL A 334 23.69 22.43 8.90
N LEU A 335 24.39 23.20 8.06
CA LEU A 335 24.86 22.75 6.75
C LEU A 335 26.38 22.52 6.80
N THR A 336 26.82 21.29 6.57
CA THR A 336 28.25 20.96 6.46
C THR A 336 28.76 21.19 5.04
N VAL A 337 30.07 21.43 4.89
CA VAL A 337 30.69 21.53 3.57
C VAL A 337 30.59 20.20 2.81
N ARG A 338 30.57 19.04 3.49
CA ARG A 338 30.31 17.73 2.87
C ARG A 338 28.97 17.68 2.14
N GLN A 339 27.90 18.23 2.73
CA GLN A 339 26.58 18.25 2.09
C GLN A 339 26.60 19.09 0.81
N LEU A 340 27.21 20.28 0.84
CA LEU A 340 27.38 21.13 -0.35
C LEU A 340 28.19 20.39 -1.44
N LYS A 341 29.30 19.75 -1.05
CA LYS A 341 30.15 18.96 -1.94
C LYS A 341 29.38 17.83 -2.62
N ASN A 342 28.60 17.05 -1.86
CA ASN A 342 27.81 15.95 -2.42
C ASN A 342 26.68 16.45 -3.32
N LYS A 343 26.01 17.55 -2.95
CA LYS A 343 24.89 18.12 -3.72
C LYS A 343 25.33 18.61 -5.10
N PHE A 344 26.50 19.23 -5.19
CA PHE A 344 27.01 19.83 -6.42
C PHE A 344 28.18 19.06 -7.05
N ASN A 345 28.48 17.86 -6.53
CA ASN A 345 29.58 17.00 -6.97
C ASN A 345 30.93 17.75 -7.08
N LEU A 346 31.28 18.50 -6.04
CA LEU A 346 32.50 19.30 -6.02
C LEU A 346 33.73 18.39 -5.87
N LYS A 347 34.79 18.66 -6.63
CA LYS A 347 36.09 18.01 -6.47
C LYS A 347 36.87 18.71 -5.35
N VAL A 348 37.15 18.01 -4.26
CA VAL A 348 37.95 18.55 -3.16
C VAL A 348 39.43 18.50 -3.54
N LEU A 349 40.13 19.60 -3.30
CA LEU A 349 41.56 19.76 -3.57
C LEU A 349 42.38 19.87 -2.27
N LEU A 350 41.79 20.43 -1.22
CA LEU A 350 42.37 20.58 0.12
C LEU A 350 41.26 20.47 1.19
N GLY A 351 41.60 19.96 2.38
CA GLY A 351 40.72 19.96 3.56
C GLY A 351 39.65 18.86 3.59
N GLU A 352 39.92 17.68 3.01
CA GLU A 352 38.97 16.54 2.99
C GLU A 352 38.57 16.10 4.42
N ASP A 353 39.51 16.14 5.35
CA ASP A 353 39.36 15.82 6.77
C ASP A 353 38.41 16.78 7.51
N LYS A 354 38.20 18.00 6.99
CA LYS A 354 37.43 19.06 7.65
C LYS A 354 36.01 19.21 7.11
N LEU A 355 35.62 18.41 6.11
CA LEU A 355 34.34 18.55 5.40
C LEU A 355 33.11 18.36 6.31
N ASP A 356 33.24 17.50 7.33
CA ASP A 356 32.17 17.19 8.27
C ASP A 356 32.07 18.21 9.40
N ASP A 357 33.21 18.76 9.83
CA ASP A 357 33.30 19.67 10.98
C ASP A 357 33.11 21.15 10.59
N THR A 358 33.31 21.50 9.32
CA THR A 358 33.17 22.89 8.85
C THR A 358 31.74 23.19 8.46
N LEU A 359 31.17 24.22 9.09
CA LEU A 359 29.77 24.62 8.93
C LEU A 359 29.63 25.84 8.03
N ILE A 360 28.60 25.84 7.19
CA ILE A 360 28.11 26.99 6.44
C ILE A 360 26.97 27.59 7.25
N GLU A 361 27.18 28.79 7.77
CA GLU A 361 26.25 29.46 8.69
C GLU A 361 25.39 30.53 8.00
N THR A 362 25.77 30.94 6.79
CA THR A 362 25.11 31.98 6.01
C THR A 362 24.69 31.47 4.63
N THR A 363 23.68 32.11 4.04
CA THR A 363 23.27 31.89 2.63
C THR A 363 24.13 32.68 1.64
N SER A 364 25.06 33.50 2.15
CA SER A 364 25.79 34.46 1.34
C SER A 364 26.86 33.78 0.49
N ILE A 365 27.02 34.31 -0.72
CA ILE A 365 28.01 33.84 -1.69
C ILE A 365 28.76 35.04 -2.20
N HIS A 366 30.07 35.02 -2.04
CA HIS A 366 30.91 36.17 -2.33
C HIS A 366 31.97 35.85 -3.37
N ARG A 367 32.26 36.87 -4.19
CA ARG A 367 33.45 36.92 -5.03
C ARG A 367 34.38 37.96 -4.40
N PRO A 368 35.59 37.59 -4.00
CA PRO A 368 36.41 38.46 -3.16
C PRO A 368 37.11 39.60 -3.92
N SER A 369 36.59 40.08 -5.04
CA SER A 369 37.26 41.05 -5.92
C SER A 369 37.80 42.28 -5.19
N LEU A 370 37.02 42.87 -4.27
CA LEU A 370 37.41 44.04 -3.50
C LEU A 370 38.42 43.71 -2.37
N ALA A 371 38.26 42.55 -1.73
CA ALA A 371 39.22 42.03 -0.75
C ALA A 371 40.59 41.73 -1.39
N LEU A 372 40.60 41.21 -2.61
CA LEU A 372 41.84 40.99 -3.36
C LEU A 372 42.56 42.31 -3.71
N ALA A 373 41.85 43.45 -3.69
CA ALA A 373 42.41 44.79 -3.84
C ALA A 373 42.97 45.38 -2.53
N GLY A 374 42.75 44.71 -1.39
CA GLY A 374 43.26 45.09 -0.07
C GLY A 374 42.20 45.66 0.89
N TYR A 375 40.94 45.79 0.46
CA TYR A 375 39.83 46.29 1.28
C TYR A 375 39.04 45.11 1.86
N VAL A 376 39.26 44.81 3.14
CA VAL A 376 38.71 43.60 3.78
C VAL A 376 37.70 43.87 4.90
N ASP A 377 37.43 45.13 5.23
CA ASP A 377 36.58 45.55 6.37
C ASP A 377 35.21 44.86 6.37
N ASN A 378 34.63 44.60 5.19
CA ASN A 378 33.35 43.88 5.09
C ASN A 378 33.38 42.45 5.67
N TYR A 379 34.53 41.79 5.71
CA TYR A 379 34.68 40.42 6.22
C TYR A 379 34.74 40.33 7.75
N GLU A 380 34.76 41.47 8.45
CA GLU A 380 34.50 41.53 9.88
C GLU A 380 33.03 41.18 10.19
N ASP A 381 32.11 41.46 9.26
CA ASP A 381 30.73 40.99 9.33
C ASP A 381 30.64 39.52 8.88
N VAL A 382 30.09 38.67 9.77
CA VAL A 382 29.88 37.24 9.52
C VAL A 382 29.04 36.98 8.27
N ALA A 383 28.18 37.93 7.86
CA ALA A 383 27.44 37.87 6.61
C ALA A 383 28.34 37.77 5.35
N TYR A 384 29.61 38.16 5.42
CA TYR A 384 30.57 38.04 4.31
C TYR A 384 31.38 36.73 4.32
N ASN A 385 31.28 35.95 5.40
CA ASN A 385 32.03 34.72 5.61
C ASN A 385 31.32 33.47 5.05
N GLY A 386 30.46 33.63 4.04
CA GLY A 386 29.77 32.54 3.35
C GLY A 386 30.65 31.80 2.33
N VAL A 387 30.03 31.18 1.33
CA VAL A 387 30.77 30.44 0.28
C VAL A 387 31.52 31.41 -0.63
N GLN A 388 32.81 31.18 -0.84
CA GLN A 388 33.67 32.07 -1.61
C GLN A 388 33.98 31.51 -2.99
N ILE A 389 33.72 32.27 -4.06
CA ILE A 389 33.90 31.83 -5.44
C ILE A 389 35.07 32.55 -6.09
N PHE A 390 35.97 31.74 -6.66
CA PHE A 390 37.11 32.20 -7.45
C PHE A 390 36.98 31.71 -8.89
N SER A 391 37.11 32.63 -9.83
CA SER A 391 37.11 32.38 -11.28
C SER A 391 38.36 32.95 -11.91
N ARG A 392 38.50 32.81 -13.24
CA ARG A 392 39.62 33.42 -13.98
C ARG A 392 39.73 34.93 -13.79
N ALA A 393 38.62 35.62 -13.51
CA ALA A 393 38.63 37.07 -13.32
C ALA A 393 39.44 37.48 -12.07
N GLU A 394 39.23 36.78 -10.95
CA GLU A 394 39.96 37.04 -9.70
C GLU A 394 41.47 36.81 -9.88
N PHE A 395 41.85 35.71 -10.53
CA PHE A 395 43.26 35.42 -10.78
C PHE A 395 43.89 36.36 -11.82
N LYS A 396 43.12 36.78 -12.83
CA LYS A 396 43.58 37.79 -13.80
C LYS A 396 43.85 39.12 -13.10
N TYR A 397 42.99 39.56 -12.20
CA TYR A 397 43.23 40.75 -11.38
C TYR A 397 44.46 40.59 -10.48
N LEU A 398 44.59 39.47 -9.77
CA LEU A 398 45.78 39.23 -8.94
C LEU A 398 47.09 39.23 -9.74
N SER A 399 47.04 38.84 -11.02
CA SER A 399 48.20 38.89 -11.93
C SER A 399 48.60 40.30 -12.36
N THR A 400 47.74 41.30 -12.22
CA THR A 400 48.09 42.72 -12.51
C THR A 400 48.79 43.40 -11.34
N LEU A 401 48.79 42.79 -10.15
CA LEU A 401 49.44 43.31 -8.95
C LEU A 401 50.89 42.80 -8.85
N SER A 402 51.76 43.56 -8.20
CA SER A 402 53.09 43.07 -7.84
C SER A 402 53.00 41.85 -6.90
N GLU A 403 54.02 40.99 -6.95
CA GLU A 403 54.03 39.76 -6.14
C GLU A 403 53.90 40.03 -4.64
N GLU A 404 54.55 41.07 -4.14
CA GLU A 404 54.47 41.48 -2.75
C GLU A 404 53.04 41.91 -2.37
N THR A 405 52.41 42.76 -3.20
CA THR A 405 51.06 43.27 -2.97
C THR A 405 50.01 42.16 -3.06
N ARG A 406 50.08 41.28 -4.07
CA ARG A 406 49.09 40.19 -4.21
C ARG A 406 49.16 39.21 -3.04
N ILE A 407 50.36 38.89 -2.54
CA ILE A 407 50.55 37.99 -1.39
C ILE A 407 50.04 38.66 -0.12
N LYS A 408 50.35 39.94 0.08
CA LYS A 408 49.84 40.73 1.21
C LYS A 408 48.31 40.75 1.22
N ASN A 409 47.68 41.09 0.11
CA ASN A 409 46.22 41.17 0.01
C ASN A 409 45.55 39.80 0.23
N LEU A 410 46.10 38.73 -0.34
CA LEU A 410 45.60 37.38 -0.10
C LEU A 410 45.76 36.94 1.35
N LYS A 411 46.89 37.24 2.00
CA LYS A 411 47.07 36.91 3.44
C LYS A 411 46.07 37.63 4.33
N ASN A 412 45.79 38.90 4.02
CA ASN A 412 44.77 39.70 4.71
C ASN A 412 43.37 39.14 4.49
N TYR A 413 43.04 38.64 3.29
CA TYR A 413 41.75 38.03 3.01
C TYR A 413 41.60 36.62 3.62
N LEU A 414 42.63 35.77 3.55
CA LEU A 414 42.58 34.38 4.03
C LEU A 414 42.72 34.27 5.57
N GLN A 415 42.79 35.39 6.29
CA GLN A 415 42.78 35.37 7.76
C GLN A 415 41.37 35.18 8.35
N PHE A 416 40.33 35.48 7.58
CA PHE A 416 38.94 35.35 8.02
C PHE A 416 38.49 33.89 7.99
N LYS A 417 37.46 33.57 8.78
CA LYS A 417 36.90 32.22 8.89
C LYS A 417 35.97 31.95 7.71
N LEU A 418 36.52 31.51 6.58
CA LEU A 418 35.76 31.18 5.38
C LEU A 418 35.51 29.66 5.31
N PRO A 419 34.26 29.19 5.19
CA PRO A 419 33.92 27.77 5.29
C PRO A 419 34.46 26.98 4.11
N VAL A 420 34.41 27.54 2.90
CA VAL A 420 34.90 26.87 1.69
C VAL A 420 35.22 27.88 0.58
N LEU A 421 36.34 27.63 -0.09
CA LEU A 421 36.73 28.31 -1.33
C LEU A 421 36.39 27.41 -2.52
N VAL A 422 35.66 27.91 -3.51
CA VAL A 422 35.20 27.15 -4.69
C VAL A 422 35.73 27.79 -5.97
N LEU A 423 36.50 27.01 -6.73
CA LEU A 423 37.08 27.41 -8.00
C LEU A 423 36.20 26.98 -9.17
N THR A 424 36.06 27.84 -10.19
CA THR A 424 35.46 27.43 -11.48
C THR A 424 36.35 26.43 -12.22
N ALA A 425 35.74 25.64 -13.10
CA ALA A 425 36.43 24.53 -13.77
C ALA A 425 37.63 24.97 -14.63
N ASP A 426 37.56 26.18 -15.19
CA ASP A 426 38.54 26.80 -16.09
C ASP A 426 39.65 27.58 -15.39
N VAL A 427 39.72 27.53 -14.05
CA VAL A 427 40.82 28.11 -13.28
C VAL A 427 42.02 27.16 -13.25
N ASP A 428 43.16 27.66 -13.73
CA ASP A 428 44.47 27.13 -13.42
C ASP A 428 44.97 27.77 -12.13
N ILE A 429 45.27 26.96 -11.11
CA ILE A 429 45.50 27.43 -9.75
C ILE A 429 46.97 27.88 -9.63
N PRO A 430 47.24 29.15 -9.31
CA PRO A 430 48.62 29.59 -9.10
C PRO A 430 49.24 28.98 -7.84
N ASP A 431 50.52 28.62 -7.88
CA ASP A 431 51.24 28.00 -6.76
C ASP A 431 51.20 28.84 -5.48
N TYR A 432 51.33 30.17 -5.60
CA TYR A 432 51.28 31.07 -4.45
C TYR A 432 49.93 30.99 -3.73
N PHE A 433 48.83 30.90 -4.48
CA PHE A 433 47.49 30.80 -3.91
C PHE A 433 47.28 29.43 -3.25
N TYR A 434 47.66 28.35 -3.95
CA TYR A 434 47.53 27.00 -3.42
C TYR A 434 48.32 26.81 -2.10
N LYS A 435 49.56 27.32 -2.04
CA LYS A 435 50.39 27.28 -0.82
C LYS A 435 49.74 28.04 0.33
N LEU A 436 49.28 29.27 0.12
CA LEU A 436 48.65 30.09 1.17
C LEU A 436 47.37 29.45 1.71
N VAL A 437 46.53 28.89 0.85
CA VAL A 437 45.28 28.20 1.26
C VAL A 437 45.61 26.92 2.04
N LYS A 438 46.64 26.17 1.62
CA LYS A 438 47.11 24.97 2.32
C LYS A 438 47.70 25.30 3.70
N GLU A 439 48.51 26.34 3.81
CA GLU A 439 49.10 26.81 5.08
C GLU A 439 48.02 27.22 6.10
N ARG A 440 46.95 27.86 5.63
CA ARG A 440 45.78 28.20 6.47
C ARG A 440 44.88 27.00 6.78
N GLY A 441 45.10 25.86 6.13
CA GLY A 441 44.31 24.64 6.33
C GLY A 441 42.84 24.79 5.95
N MET A 442 42.54 25.57 4.91
CA MET A 442 41.16 25.83 4.48
C MET A 442 40.67 24.78 3.47
N ILE A 443 39.35 24.66 3.34
CA ILE A 443 38.75 23.76 2.35
C ILE A 443 38.76 24.43 0.98
N LEU A 444 39.37 23.76 0.01
CA LEU A 444 39.43 24.21 -1.39
C LEU A 444 38.75 23.18 -2.28
N CYS A 445 37.73 23.61 -3.01
CA CYS A 445 36.95 22.79 -3.92
C CYS A 445 37.02 23.34 -5.34
N LYS A 446 36.80 22.48 -6.33
CA LYS A 446 36.65 22.84 -7.74
C LYS A 446 35.32 22.31 -8.27
N THR A 447 34.55 23.18 -8.90
CA THR A 447 33.27 22.83 -9.53
C THR A 447 33.49 22.35 -10.97
N SER A 448 32.47 21.70 -11.55
CA SER A 448 32.42 21.33 -12.96
C SER A 448 32.02 22.48 -13.89
N SER A 449 31.42 23.56 -13.37
CA SER A 449 31.02 24.72 -14.18
C SER A 449 32.17 25.71 -14.40
N LYS A 450 32.28 26.23 -15.63
CA LYS A 450 33.23 27.30 -16.01
C LYS A 450 32.72 28.70 -15.70
N LYS A 451 31.40 28.88 -15.48
CA LYS A 451 30.79 30.21 -15.30
C LYS A 451 30.47 30.47 -13.83
N ALA A 452 31.12 31.48 -13.24
CA ALA A 452 30.86 31.88 -11.85
C ALA A 452 29.38 32.23 -11.59
N SER A 453 28.71 32.91 -12.53
CA SER A 453 27.28 33.25 -12.40
C SER A 453 26.37 32.03 -12.26
N GLN A 454 26.69 30.93 -12.98
CA GLN A 454 25.92 29.69 -12.87
C GLN A 454 26.17 29.00 -11.53
N VAL A 455 27.40 29.02 -11.03
CA VAL A 455 27.73 28.49 -9.70
C VAL A 455 26.99 29.27 -8.62
N ILE A 456 27.02 30.60 -8.69
CA ILE A 456 26.30 31.49 -7.76
C ILE A 456 24.80 31.19 -7.77
N ALA A 457 24.16 31.17 -8.94
CA ALA A 457 22.72 30.91 -9.03
C ALA A 457 22.32 29.55 -8.45
N ASN A 458 23.09 28.51 -8.76
CA ASN A 458 22.85 27.15 -8.27
C ASN A 458 23.02 27.05 -6.75
N PHE A 459 24.09 27.64 -6.22
CA PHE A 459 24.35 27.63 -4.78
C PHE A 459 23.33 28.50 -4.03
N ASN A 460 23.00 29.70 -4.51
CA ASN A 460 21.98 30.56 -3.90
C ASN A 460 20.65 29.83 -3.79
N GLY A 461 20.16 29.25 -4.88
CA GLY A 461 18.89 28.51 -4.86
C GLY A 461 18.89 27.35 -3.84
N TYR A 462 20.02 26.66 -3.68
CA TYR A 462 20.13 25.59 -2.67
C TYR A 462 20.23 26.13 -1.24
N LEU A 463 21.08 27.13 -0.99
CA LEU A 463 21.29 27.70 0.33
C LEU A 463 20.02 28.39 0.84
N GLU A 464 19.38 29.20 0.01
CA GLU A 464 18.10 29.83 0.34
C GLU A 464 17.06 28.76 0.69
N THR A 465 16.88 27.75 -0.15
CA THR A 465 15.94 26.64 0.13
C THR A 465 16.30 25.88 1.41
N TYR A 466 17.58 25.64 1.67
CA TYR A 466 18.04 24.87 2.84
C TYR A 466 17.74 25.60 4.14
N PHE A 467 18.11 26.89 4.20
CA PHE A 467 17.95 27.73 5.37
C PHE A 467 16.57 28.38 5.50
N THR A 468 15.70 28.25 4.48
CA THR A 468 14.32 28.73 4.56
C THR A 468 13.65 28.18 5.84
N PRO A 469 13.08 29.06 6.68
CA PRO A 469 12.28 28.68 7.83
C PRO A 469 11.14 27.75 7.40
N SER A 470 10.94 26.67 8.16
CA SER A 470 9.85 25.73 7.91
C SER A 470 8.97 25.61 9.13
N ILE A 471 7.67 25.50 8.93
CA ILE A 471 6.74 25.07 9.97
C ILE A 471 6.22 23.68 9.64
N SER A 472 5.88 22.90 10.66
CA SER A 472 5.16 21.63 10.50
C SER A 472 3.74 21.82 11.02
N VAL A 473 2.76 21.46 10.20
CA VAL A 473 1.33 21.57 10.52
C VAL A 473 0.72 20.18 10.50
N HIS A 474 -0.14 19.88 11.48
CA HIS A 474 -0.86 18.62 11.50
C HIS A 474 -2.05 18.65 10.54
N GLY A 475 -2.19 17.61 9.71
CA GLY A 475 -3.25 17.51 8.70
C GLY A 475 -2.87 16.58 7.55
N VAL A 476 -3.76 16.49 6.56
CA VAL A 476 -3.52 15.69 5.35
C VAL A 476 -3.43 16.63 4.17
N PHE A 477 -2.29 16.63 3.46
CA PHE A 477 -2.04 17.51 2.33
C PHE A 477 -2.15 16.74 1.03
N LEU A 478 -3.05 17.20 0.15
CA LEU A 478 -3.44 16.54 -1.09
C LEU A 478 -3.33 17.52 -2.27
N GLU A 479 -3.22 16.98 -3.47
CA GLU A 479 -3.42 17.71 -4.71
C GLU A 479 -4.73 17.29 -5.39
N LEU A 480 -5.70 18.21 -5.46
CA LEU A 480 -7.01 18.02 -6.08
C LEU A 480 -7.12 18.96 -7.28
N TYR A 481 -7.40 18.42 -8.47
CA TYR A 481 -7.51 19.23 -9.71
C TYR A 481 -6.31 20.15 -9.99
N GLY A 482 -5.13 19.82 -9.45
CA GLY A 482 -3.94 20.67 -9.55
C GLY A 482 -3.78 21.71 -8.44
N PHE A 483 -4.70 21.80 -7.48
CA PHE A 483 -4.62 22.68 -6.30
C PHE A 483 -4.10 21.92 -5.09
N GLY A 484 -3.20 22.53 -4.31
CA GLY A 484 -2.77 21.97 -3.03
C GLY A 484 -3.75 22.31 -1.91
N VAL A 485 -4.32 21.28 -1.30
CA VAL A 485 -5.36 21.38 -0.29
C VAL A 485 -4.89 20.73 1.00
N LEU A 486 -4.84 21.51 2.09
CA LEU A 486 -4.54 21.00 3.42
C LEU A 486 -5.84 20.72 4.18
N LEU A 487 -6.15 19.45 4.43
CA LEU A 487 -7.25 19.02 5.29
C LEU A 487 -6.82 19.07 6.76
N THR A 488 -7.53 19.85 7.56
CA THR A 488 -7.32 20.03 9.00
C THR A 488 -8.60 19.68 9.76
N GLY A 489 -8.52 19.59 11.10
CA GLY A 489 -9.66 19.23 11.95
C GLY A 489 -9.24 18.37 13.13
N LYS A 490 -10.17 18.16 14.09
CA LYS A 490 -9.93 17.35 15.30
C LYS A 490 -9.47 15.92 14.95
N SER A 491 -8.77 15.25 15.86
CA SER A 491 -8.37 13.85 15.65
C SER A 491 -9.61 12.96 15.53
N GLY A 492 -9.63 12.06 14.54
CA GLY A 492 -10.74 11.14 14.33
C GLY A 492 -11.95 11.69 13.57
N VAL A 493 -11.97 12.97 13.15
CA VAL A 493 -13.05 13.55 12.32
C VAL A 493 -13.17 12.94 10.91
N GLY A 494 -12.23 12.05 10.54
CA GLY A 494 -12.22 11.40 9.23
C GLY A 494 -11.30 12.04 8.18
N LYS A 495 -10.26 12.78 8.58
CA LYS A 495 -9.32 13.44 7.66
C LYS A 495 -8.64 12.44 6.72
N SER A 496 -8.01 11.40 7.27
CA SER A 496 -7.27 10.40 6.50
C SER A 496 -8.22 9.50 5.70
N GLU A 497 -9.40 9.18 6.21
CA GLU A 497 -10.43 8.46 5.44
C GLU A 497 -10.99 9.28 4.27
N THR A 498 -11.26 10.56 4.48
CA THR A 498 -11.67 11.48 3.39
C THR A 498 -10.57 11.59 2.35
N ALA A 499 -9.31 11.69 2.79
CA ALA A 499 -8.15 11.70 1.91
C ALA A 499 -8.00 10.40 1.10
N LEU A 500 -8.19 9.24 1.74
CA LEU A 500 -8.14 7.94 1.07
C LEU A 500 -9.21 7.82 -0.03
N GLU A 501 -10.43 8.29 0.25
CA GLU A 501 -11.48 8.32 -0.76
C GLU A 501 -11.15 9.26 -1.92
N LEU A 502 -10.60 10.45 -1.64
CA LEU A 502 -10.12 11.38 -2.69
C LEU A 502 -9.02 10.75 -3.54
N ILE A 503 -8.08 10.02 -2.92
CA ILE A 503 -7.02 9.30 -3.64
C ILE A 503 -7.62 8.21 -4.54
N HIS A 504 -8.61 7.47 -4.04
CA HIS A 504 -9.32 6.45 -4.83
C HIS A 504 -10.06 7.07 -6.03
N ARG A 505 -10.50 8.33 -5.93
CA ARG A 505 -11.10 9.11 -7.04
C ARG A 505 -10.06 9.71 -8.01
N GLY A 506 -8.77 9.46 -7.80
CA GLY A 506 -7.68 9.87 -8.69
C GLY A 506 -6.90 11.11 -8.23
N HIS A 507 -7.18 11.64 -7.04
CA HIS A 507 -6.39 12.71 -6.45
C HIS A 507 -5.08 12.21 -5.83
N ARG A 508 -4.19 13.12 -5.47
CA ARG A 508 -2.80 12.77 -5.12
C ARG A 508 -2.45 13.11 -3.69
N LEU A 509 -1.92 12.15 -2.94
CA LEU A 509 -1.35 12.38 -1.61
C LEU A 509 -0.01 13.09 -1.71
N VAL A 510 0.16 14.18 -0.94
CA VAL A 510 1.47 14.81 -0.72
C VAL A 510 2.02 14.38 0.63
N ALA A 511 1.21 14.45 1.68
CA ALA A 511 1.58 14.11 3.04
C ALA A 511 0.36 13.74 3.89
N ASP A 512 0.54 12.84 4.85
CA ASP A 512 -0.43 12.50 5.90
C ASP A 512 0.18 12.80 7.27
N ASP A 513 -0.68 13.11 8.25
CA ASP A 513 -0.33 13.49 9.63
C ASP A 513 0.46 14.80 9.80
N LEU A 514 1.72 14.87 9.37
CA LEU A 514 2.61 16.03 9.57
C LEU A 514 3.14 16.56 8.24
N VAL A 515 2.74 17.79 7.93
CA VAL A 515 3.07 18.47 6.67
C VAL A 515 4.06 19.58 6.94
N LYS A 516 5.21 19.52 6.28
CA LYS A 516 6.24 20.55 6.36
C LYS A 516 6.04 21.57 5.26
N PHE A 517 5.85 22.82 5.65
CA PHE A 517 5.75 23.96 4.75
C PHE A 517 7.04 24.79 4.75
N VAL A 518 7.44 25.24 3.56
CA VAL A 518 8.55 26.18 3.33
C VAL A 518 8.11 27.26 2.35
N LYS A 519 8.72 28.45 2.43
CA LYS A 519 8.55 29.50 1.43
C LYS A 519 9.54 29.30 0.29
N ASP A 520 9.07 29.24 -0.94
CA ASP A 520 9.98 29.18 -2.09
C ASP A 520 10.55 30.57 -2.44
N THR A 521 11.43 30.63 -3.44
CA THR A 521 12.06 31.87 -3.89
C THR A 521 11.07 32.87 -4.48
N ALA A 522 9.91 32.42 -4.98
CA ALA A 522 8.83 33.27 -5.47
C ALA A 522 7.92 33.79 -4.35
N GLY A 523 8.10 33.28 -3.13
CA GLY A 523 7.31 33.60 -1.97
C GLY A 523 6.09 32.70 -1.78
N ASP A 524 5.92 31.65 -2.59
CA ASP A 524 4.84 30.69 -2.47
C ASP A 524 5.10 29.70 -1.33
N ILE A 525 4.03 29.18 -0.72
CA ILE A 525 4.12 28.18 0.34
C ILE A 525 4.11 26.78 -0.29
N LEU A 526 5.22 26.06 -0.19
CA LEU A 526 5.37 24.69 -0.68
C LEU A 526 5.25 23.70 0.48
N GLY A 527 4.33 22.75 0.38
CA GLY A 527 4.14 21.65 1.33
C GLY A 527 4.79 20.35 0.87
N THR A 528 5.36 19.61 1.82
CA THR A 528 5.99 18.29 1.66
C THR A 528 5.71 17.42 2.89
N ALA A 529 5.87 16.10 2.78
CA ALA A 529 5.82 15.23 3.96
C ALA A 529 6.98 15.55 4.91
N ALA A 530 6.68 15.75 6.21
CA ALA A 530 7.71 15.92 7.23
C ALA A 530 8.40 14.59 7.60
N ASN A 531 7.61 13.50 7.53
CA ASN A 531 8.01 12.14 7.84
C ASN A 531 8.25 11.33 6.55
N LEU A 532 8.29 10.01 6.67
CA LEU A 532 8.42 9.10 5.52
C LEU A 532 7.25 9.34 4.54
N PRO A 533 7.51 9.70 3.27
CA PRO A 533 6.46 10.04 2.32
C PRO A 533 5.67 8.80 1.89
N TYR A 534 4.46 9.03 1.36
CA TYR A 534 3.55 8.04 0.74
C TYR A 534 2.82 7.10 1.70
N PHE A 535 3.20 7.06 2.97
CA PHE A 535 2.50 6.28 3.98
C PHE A 535 1.33 7.06 4.57
N MET A 536 0.28 6.33 4.90
CA MET A 536 -0.91 6.86 5.57
C MET A 536 -1.33 5.90 6.67
N GLU A 537 -1.75 6.43 7.82
CA GLU A 537 -2.33 5.63 8.90
C GLU A 537 -3.86 5.62 8.76
N ILE A 538 -4.45 4.43 8.61
CA ILE A 538 -5.91 4.27 8.61
C ILE A 538 -6.31 3.30 9.72
N ARG A 539 -7.16 3.76 10.64
CA ARG A 539 -7.59 2.96 11.79
C ARG A 539 -8.29 1.67 11.34
N GLY A 540 -7.83 0.52 11.83
CA GLY A 540 -8.37 -0.79 11.43
C GLY A 540 -7.82 -1.32 10.10
N LEU A 541 -7.01 -0.57 9.35
CA LEU A 541 -6.14 -1.09 8.29
C LEU A 541 -4.67 -1.15 8.73
N GLY A 542 -4.27 -0.21 9.59
CA GLY A 542 -2.89 0.04 9.95
C GLY A 542 -2.21 1.03 9.00
N ILE A 543 -0.88 0.94 8.92
CA ILE A 543 -0.07 1.75 8.01
C ILE A 543 -0.12 1.14 6.61
N ILE A 544 -0.50 1.97 5.63
CA ILE A 544 -0.58 1.58 4.22
C ILE A 544 0.35 2.43 3.35
N ASP A 545 0.94 1.83 2.32
CA ASP A 545 1.74 2.52 1.31
C ASP A 545 0.86 2.90 0.11
N ILE A 546 0.46 4.17 0.04
CA ILE A 546 -0.42 4.68 -1.02
C ILE A 546 0.24 4.56 -2.40
N LYS A 547 1.55 4.75 -2.49
CA LYS A 547 2.29 4.63 -3.76
C LYS A 547 2.24 3.19 -4.28
N THR A 548 2.34 2.20 -3.39
CA THR A 548 2.34 0.79 -3.80
C THR A 548 0.92 0.29 -4.08
N LEU A 549 -0.08 0.73 -3.30
CA LEU A 549 -1.47 0.31 -3.48
C LEU A 549 -2.15 0.96 -4.71
N TYR A 550 -1.93 2.26 -4.93
CA TYR A 550 -2.62 3.06 -5.97
C TYR A 550 -1.69 3.57 -7.08
N GLY A 551 -0.39 3.30 -6.99
CA GLY A 551 0.60 3.65 -8.00
C GLY A 551 1.22 5.04 -7.83
N LEU A 552 2.25 5.33 -8.63
CA LEU A 552 2.95 6.63 -8.65
C LEU A 552 2.03 7.81 -8.99
N GLY A 553 0.94 7.55 -9.73
CA GLY A 553 -0.06 8.55 -10.09
C GLY A 553 -0.88 9.07 -8.92
N ALA A 554 -0.90 8.35 -7.79
CA ALA A 554 -1.65 8.68 -6.57
C ALA A 554 -0.84 9.48 -5.54
N VAL A 555 0.43 9.80 -5.82
CA VAL A 555 1.31 10.49 -4.87
C VAL A 555 2.08 11.65 -5.51
N ARG A 556 2.50 12.60 -4.67
CA ARG A 556 3.34 13.76 -5.01
C ARG A 556 4.34 14.03 -3.90
N ILE A 557 5.54 14.48 -4.28
CA ILE A 557 6.61 14.78 -3.31
C ILE A 557 6.37 16.16 -2.67
N SER A 558 5.93 17.11 -3.46
CA SER A 558 5.71 18.50 -3.04
C SER A 558 4.58 19.14 -3.82
N LYS A 559 3.86 20.07 -3.19
CA LYS A 559 2.84 20.88 -3.86
C LYS A 559 2.71 22.26 -3.21
N LYS A 560 2.41 23.29 -4.00
CA LYS A 560 2.04 24.62 -3.50
C LYS A 560 0.74 24.53 -2.71
N LEU A 561 0.68 25.17 -1.54
CA LEU A 561 -0.54 25.29 -0.74
C LEU A 561 -1.43 26.38 -1.32
N ASP A 562 -2.64 26.00 -1.72
CA ASP A 562 -3.64 26.91 -2.29
C ASP A 562 -4.76 27.25 -1.30
N THR A 563 -5.19 26.27 -0.51
CA THR A 563 -6.29 26.43 0.47
C THR A 563 -6.18 25.46 1.63
N VAL A 564 -6.76 25.83 2.76
CA VAL A 564 -6.95 24.99 3.95
C VAL A 564 -8.43 24.68 4.11
N ILE A 565 -8.78 23.42 4.29
CA ILE A 565 -10.16 23.01 4.59
C ILE A 565 -10.18 22.38 5.97
N GLU A 566 -10.94 22.97 6.89
CA GLU A 566 -11.15 22.44 8.23
C GLU A 566 -12.42 21.59 8.27
N LEU A 567 -12.26 20.30 8.59
CA LEU A 567 -13.35 19.36 8.80
C LEU A 567 -13.82 19.44 10.25
N LYS A 568 -15.12 19.67 10.45
CA LYS A 568 -15.78 19.69 11.77
C LYS A 568 -16.95 18.72 11.80
N GLU A 569 -17.20 18.09 12.94
CA GLU A 569 -18.41 17.29 13.14
C GLU A 569 -19.61 18.22 13.40
N GLN A 570 -20.78 17.87 12.89
CA GLN A 570 -22.02 18.60 13.17
C GLN A 570 -22.56 18.17 14.54
N GLU A 571 -22.69 19.11 15.48
CA GLU A 571 -23.13 18.84 16.86
C GLU A 571 -24.64 19.07 17.08
N SER A 572 -25.36 19.80 16.19
CA SER A 572 -26.80 20.09 16.36
C SER A 572 -27.64 19.91 15.08
N GLU A 573 -28.91 19.47 15.24
CA GLU A 573 -29.89 19.34 14.14
C GLU A 573 -30.33 20.69 13.56
N ASN A 574 -30.21 21.79 14.31
CA ASN A 574 -30.57 23.13 13.83
C ASN A 574 -29.49 23.79 12.97
N ASP A 575 -28.31 23.19 12.82
CA ASP A 575 -27.29 23.58 11.84
C ASP A 575 -27.64 23.05 10.44
N TYR A 576 -28.89 23.23 9.99
CA TYR A 576 -29.24 23.13 8.57
C TYR A 576 -28.65 24.34 7.81
N LEU A 577 -27.34 24.56 7.91
CA LEU A 577 -26.61 25.31 6.91
C LEU A 577 -26.53 24.42 5.68
N THR A 578 -27.57 24.50 4.87
CA THR A 578 -27.58 24.14 3.45
C THR A 578 -26.61 24.98 2.61
N ALA A 579 -25.92 25.95 3.22
CA ALA A 579 -24.75 26.58 2.63
C ALA A 579 -23.49 25.89 3.17
N VAL A 580 -22.58 25.50 2.27
CA VAL A 580 -21.16 25.57 2.62
C VAL A 580 -20.97 26.96 3.22
N ASP A 581 -20.58 27.07 4.49
CA ASP A 581 -20.30 28.37 5.09
C ASP A 581 -19.03 28.88 4.43
N TYR A 582 -19.18 29.52 3.26
CA TYR A 582 -18.14 30.24 2.53
C TYR A 582 -17.77 31.53 3.26
N GLN A 583 -17.77 31.53 4.59
CA GLN A 583 -16.92 32.46 5.31
C GLN A 583 -15.49 32.14 4.88
N ASN A 584 -15.05 32.85 3.84
CA ASN A 584 -13.69 32.92 3.34
C ASN A 584 -12.83 33.54 4.43
N SER A 585 -12.61 32.76 5.48
CA SER A 585 -11.62 33.05 6.48
C SER A 585 -10.25 32.89 5.83
N ASN A 586 -9.27 33.61 6.33
CA ASN A 586 -7.88 33.40 5.95
C ASN A 586 -7.14 32.85 7.15
N THR A 587 -6.20 31.95 6.90
CA THR A 587 -5.23 31.51 7.88
C THR A 587 -3.85 31.98 7.46
N GLU A 588 -2.98 32.27 8.42
CA GLU A 588 -1.62 32.70 8.14
C GLU A 588 -0.65 31.53 8.28
N ILE A 589 0.08 31.24 7.21
CA ILE A 589 1.11 30.20 7.16
C ILE A 589 2.39 30.86 6.65
N LEU A 590 3.43 30.88 7.49
CA LEU A 590 4.73 31.52 7.18
C LEU A 590 4.60 32.98 6.70
N GLY A 591 3.70 33.75 7.29
CA GLY A 591 3.46 35.16 6.92
C GLY A 591 2.55 35.35 5.70
N ASN A 592 2.13 34.28 5.02
CA ASN A 592 1.25 34.35 3.87
C ASN A 592 -0.21 34.07 4.29
N LYS A 593 -1.15 34.90 3.83
CA LYS A 593 -2.59 34.68 3.98
C LYS A 593 -3.06 33.61 2.98
N ILE A 594 -3.54 32.49 3.50
CA ILE A 594 -4.07 31.36 2.74
C ILE A 594 -5.58 31.28 2.98
N SER A 595 -6.35 31.04 1.91
CA SER A 595 -7.81 30.83 2.00
C SER A 595 -8.11 29.64 2.91
N LYS A 596 -9.10 29.78 3.79
CA LYS A 596 -9.56 28.75 4.71
C LYS A 596 -11.08 28.60 4.67
N MET A 597 -11.53 27.36 4.48
CA MET A 597 -12.95 26.96 4.46
C MET A 597 -13.23 25.99 5.61
N THR A 598 -14.46 26.00 6.13
CA THR A 598 -14.91 25.03 7.13
C THR A 598 -16.00 24.15 6.53
N LEU A 599 -15.84 22.83 6.60
CA LEU A 599 -16.84 21.86 6.15
C LEU A 599 -17.36 21.05 7.33
N TYR A 600 -18.67 21.07 7.53
CA TYR A 600 -19.34 20.26 8.53
C TYR A 600 -19.69 18.88 7.95
N ILE A 601 -19.20 17.84 8.62
CA ILE A 601 -19.44 16.44 8.27
C ILE A 601 -20.65 15.96 9.08
N SER A 602 -21.64 15.43 8.38
CA SER A 602 -22.85 14.86 8.94
C SER A 602 -23.10 13.44 8.42
N SER A 603 -23.95 12.67 9.12
CA SER A 603 -24.34 11.33 8.67
C SER A 603 -25.08 11.40 7.34
N GLY A 604 -24.59 10.67 6.33
CA GLY A 604 -25.20 10.59 4.99
C GLY A 604 -24.61 11.54 3.95
N ARG A 605 -23.73 12.48 4.32
CA ARG A 605 -22.99 13.31 3.35
C ARG A 605 -21.58 12.76 3.13
N ASN A 606 -21.19 12.66 1.87
CA ASN A 606 -19.86 12.21 1.49
C ASN A 606 -18.85 13.36 1.64
N ALA A 607 -17.96 13.27 2.63
CA ALA A 607 -16.99 14.33 2.92
C ALA A 607 -16.03 14.59 1.75
N ALA A 608 -15.58 13.54 1.05
CA ALA A 608 -14.71 13.68 -0.13
C ALA A 608 -15.40 14.49 -1.23
N ALA A 609 -16.67 14.19 -1.53
CA ALA A 609 -17.44 14.94 -2.52
C ALA A 609 -17.58 16.43 -2.13
N MET A 610 -17.83 16.73 -0.85
CA MET A 610 -17.91 18.10 -0.36
C MET A 610 -16.57 18.84 -0.51
N VAL A 611 -15.46 18.17 -0.22
CA VAL A 611 -14.11 18.72 -0.43
C VAL A 611 -13.87 19.01 -1.91
N GLU A 612 -14.24 18.09 -2.81
CA GLU A 612 -14.09 18.31 -4.26
C GLU A 612 -14.90 19.52 -4.73
N ILE A 613 -16.17 19.62 -4.33
CA ILE A 613 -17.04 20.75 -4.68
C ILE A 613 -16.45 22.06 -4.16
N ALA A 614 -15.94 22.09 -2.93
CA ALA A 614 -15.31 23.28 -2.36
C ALA A 614 -14.08 23.73 -3.18
N VAL A 615 -13.26 22.78 -3.64
CA VAL A 615 -12.09 23.07 -4.48
C VAL A 615 -12.50 23.50 -5.89
N MET A 616 -13.52 22.88 -6.48
CA MET A 616 -14.08 23.31 -7.78
C MET A 616 -14.60 24.74 -7.71
N ASN A 617 -15.27 25.12 -6.63
CA ASN A 617 -15.76 26.49 -6.46
C ASN A 617 -14.62 27.48 -6.28
N LEU A 618 -13.57 27.14 -5.51
CA LEU A 618 -12.35 27.95 -5.43
C LEU A 618 -11.70 28.14 -6.81
N MET A 619 -11.63 27.07 -7.61
CA MET A 619 -11.11 27.12 -8.97
C MET A 619 -11.94 28.05 -9.84
N ALA A 620 -13.27 27.94 -9.81
CA ALA A 620 -14.17 28.83 -10.53
C ALA A 620 -13.96 30.30 -10.13
N SER A 621 -13.89 30.59 -8.83
CA SER A 621 -13.65 31.94 -8.31
C SER A 621 -12.31 32.51 -8.76
N ARG A 622 -11.24 31.71 -8.77
CA ARG A 622 -9.93 32.15 -9.30
C ARG A 622 -9.93 32.39 -10.81
N LEU A 623 -10.82 31.74 -11.56
CA LEU A 623 -11.05 32.01 -12.99
C LEU A 623 -11.98 33.20 -13.24
N GLY A 624 -12.44 33.88 -12.17
CA GLY A 624 -13.33 35.04 -12.26
C GLY A 624 -14.82 34.69 -12.28
N HIS A 625 -15.19 33.43 -12.08
CA HIS A 625 -16.57 32.99 -11.96
C HIS A 625 -16.96 32.85 -10.49
N ASP A 626 -17.81 33.73 -9.99
CA ASP A 626 -18.36 33.67 -8.63
C ASP A 626 -19.80 33.14 -8.69
N PRO A 627 -20.04 31.85 -8.38
CA PRO A 627 -21.36 31.24 -8.45
C PRO A 627 -22.38 31.90 -7.51
N GLU A 628 -21.94 32.37 -6.33
CA GLU A 628 -22.83 32.99 -5.36
C GLU A 628 -23.27 34.37 -5.82
N LYS A 629 -22.34 35.16 -6.35
CA LYS A 629 -22.66 36.44 -6.99
C LYS A 629 -23.59 36.25 -8.19
N LEU A 630 -23.33 35.26 -9.05
CA LEU A 630 -24.19 34.96 -10.19
C LEU A 630 -25.58 34.49 -9.76
N TYR A 631 -25.69 33.70 -8.70
CA TYR A 631 -26.98 33.30 -8.12
C TYR A 631 -27.76 34.51 -7.60
N LYS A 632 -27.11 35.38 -6.81
CA LYS A 632 -27.71 36.62 -6.29
C LYS A 632 -28.12 37.59 -7.41
N GLU A 633 -27.28 37.77 -8.43
CA GLU A 633 -27.61 38.56 -9.61
C GLU A 633 -28.76 37.94 -10.41
N GLY A 634 -28.79 36.61 -10.51
CA GLY A 634 -29.88 35.83 -11.10
C GLY A 634 -31.20 36.11 -10.39
N ILE A 635 -31.26 35.92 -9.07
CA ILE A 635 -32.42 36.23 -8.24
C ILE A 635 -32.87 37.67 -8.47
N LYS A 636 -31.93 38.63 -8.45
CA LYS A 636 -32.24 40.06 -8.69
C LYS A 636 -32.85 40.33 -10.07
N ARG A 637 -32.52 39.54 -11.10
CA ARG A 637 -33.11 39.65 -12.44
C ARG A 637 -34.48 38.98 -12.56
N MET A 638 -34.86 38.09 -11.64
CA MET A 638 -36.16 37.42 -11.66
C MET A 638 -37.29 38.39 -11.36
N THR A 639 -38.43 38.20 -12.05
CA THR A 639 -39.69 38.89 -11.77
C THR A 639 -40.29 38.44 -10.44
N LYS A 640 -41.23 39.23 -9.89
CA LYS A 640 -41.93 38.86 -8.65
C LYS A 640 -42.68 37.53 -8.76
N GLU A 641 -43.29 37.24 -9.90
CA GLU A 641 -44.02 35.98 -10.11
C GLU A 641 -43.08 34.77 -10.15
N GLU A 642 -41.92 34.88 -10.80
CA GLU A 642 -40.93 33.80 -10.84
C GLU A 642 -40.34 33.50 -9.46
N ARG A 643 -40.08 34.53 -8.65
CA ARG A 643 -39.62 34.35 -7.25
C ARG A 643 -40.68 33.70 -6.36
N LYS A 644 -41.95 34.02 -6.60
CA LYS A 644 -43.09 33.42 -5.89
C LYS A 644 -43.24 31.93 -6.21
N VAL A 645 -43.05 31.55 -7.47
CA VAL A 645 -43.05 30.12 -7.89
C VAL A 645 -41.91 29.35 -7.22
N LEU A 646 -40.73 29.97 -7.07
CA LEU A 646 -39.55 29.37 -6.44
C LEU A 646 -39.51 29.48 -4.90
N ARG A 647 -40.48 30.18 -4.27
CA ARG A 647 -40.56 30.39 -2.80
C ARG A 647 -39.33 31.10 -2.20
N ILE A 648 -38.71 32.01 -2.93
CA ILE A 648 -37.52 32.78 -2.50
C ILE A 648 -37.82 34.28 -2.32
N GLU A 649 -39.04 34.62 -1.90
CA GLU A 649 -39.50 36.01 -1.79
C GLU A 649 -38.73 36.84 -0.75
N GLU A 650 -38.13 36.17 0.26
CA GLU A 650 -37.45 36.80 1.41
C GLU A 650 -35.92 36.89 1.27
N GLU A 651 -35.30 36.36 0.20
CA GLU A 651 -33.82 36.29 0.05
C GLU A 651 -33.13 37.58 -0.47
N ILE A 652 -33.75 38.76 -0.34
CA ILE A 652 -33.23 40.04 -0.90
C ILE A 652 -32.25 40.75 0.05
#